data_AF-A0A9E2YXV5-F1
#
_entry.id   AF-A0A9E2YXV5-F1
#
_cell.length_a   1.000
_cell.length_b   1.000
_cell.length_c   1.000
_cell.angle_alpha   90.00
_cell.angle_beta   90.00
_cell.angle_gamma   90.00
#
_symmetry.space_group_name_H-M   'P 1'
#
loop_
_entity.id
_entity.type
_entity.pdbx_description
1 polymer ?
#
loop_
_entity_poly.entity_id
_entity_poly.type
_entity_poly.pdbx_seq_one_letter_code
_entity_poly.pdbx_strand_id
1 'polypeptide(L)'
;MSGSEIERGQIVAGSLSASAPSKSADAAREVHRELHRELHTWRPGAEGLYDPALEKDSCGVGFIANIKGRKSHQIVSDALNILCNLEHRGAVGADPRFGDGAGILVQIPHAFFERKAAEIGFQLPEPGEYAIGALFMPKDTAWRKVIQSIIADQIKAEGMMLLGWRDVPSDNSSLGVTVKPTEPYHMQVFIGRNGLAKTEDEFERRLYILRKSISQAIYQRRDRGMAGYYPCSMSCRTVIYKGMFLADQLGKYYADLHEPDFESALALVHQRFSTNTFPTWSLAHPYRMIAHNGEINTLRGNVNWMAARQASVSSDLYGKDINRLWPISYEGQSDTACFDNALEFLVQGGYSLPHAVMMMIPEAWAGNPLMDERRRAFYEYHAALMEPWDGPAAIAFTDGRQIGATLDRNGLRPARYLVTRDDRIVMASEMGVLKIPEDEIVTKWRLQPGKMLLADLEQGRLIPDDEIKAALAKSHPYREWLGRTQIQLEELPDAKTQGVRSNLPLLDRQQAFGYSQEDINILMTPMASTGEEATGSMGNDAPISALSDRPKQLFTYFKQNFAQVTNPPIDPIREELVMSLVSIIGPRPNLFDLEGLADTKRLEVRQPILTDADLEKIRSIGEIAESHFKSRTLDTTFHAGLGAAGMEQVLDELCARAEGAVREGVNIIILSDRMVGSDRIPIPSLLACAAVHHHLIRTGLRTSVGIVVESGEPREVHHFACLAGYGAEAINPYLAFETIVAMKDRLPVPLEDYEIVKRYIKSIGKGLLKVMSKMGISTYQSYCGAQIFDAVGLKADFVAKYFAGTHTRIEGVGLSEIAEETTRRHADAFGDALVYKSALDVGGEYAYRTRGEDHAWTAESVSTLQHAVRGNSRERYQSFARILNEQSERLLTLRGLFRIKSADEDKRKPVPLAQVEPAKDIVKRFATGAMSFGSISREAHTTLAIAMNRIGGKSNTGEGGEESDRFKPLP
;
A
#
# COMPACT_ATOMS: atom_id res chain seq x y z
N MET A 1 63.74 27.56 -10.70
CA MET A 1 64.96 26.76 -10.94
C MET A 1 64.49 25.38 -11.35
N SER A 2 64.55 25.12 -12.66
CA SER A 2 65.31 24.01 -13.29
C SER A 2 64.72 22.63 -12.97
N GLY A 3 64.30 21.80 -13.91
CA GLY A 3 64.38 21.77 -15.37
C GLY A 3 63.68 20.45 -15.73
N SER A 4 62.79 20.45 -16.72
CA SER A 4 63.12 20.15 -18.11
C SER A 4 63.56 18.69 -18.28
N GLU A 5 62.76 17.83 -18.90
CA GLU A 5 62.52 17.74 -20.35
C GLU A 5 63.08 16.37 -20.81
N ILE A 6 62.25 15.55 -21.47
CA ILE A 6 62.38 15.19 -22.90
C ILE A 6 63.31 13.96 -23.05
N GLU A 7 62.93 12.86 -23.69
CA GLU A 7 62.75 12.78 -25.14
C GLU A 7 62.49 11.33 -25.61
N ARG A 8 61.64 11.24 -26.65
CA ARG A 8 61.62 10.33 -27.82
C ARG A 8 61.84 8.82 -27.61
N GLY A 9 61.00 7.91 -28.10
CA GLY A 9 60.14 7.97 -29.29
C GLY A 9 60.68 7.04 -30.39
N GLN A 10 59.85 6.07 -30.79
CA GLN A 10 59.55 5.61 -32.18
C GLN A 10 59.18 4.11 -32.20
N ILE A 11 57.90 3.73 -32.43
CA ILE A 11 57.22 3.33 -33.71
C ILE A 11 57.83 2.00 -34.27
N VAL A 12 57.15 0.88 -34.61
CA VAL A 12 55.94 0.64 -35.43
C VAL A 12 55.38 -0.80 -35.20
N ALA A 13 54.04 -0.89 -35.25
CA ALA A 13 53.11 -1.96 -35.69
C ALA A 13 53.15 -3.42 -35.18
N GLY A 14 51.99 -3.83 -34.62
CA GLY A 14 51.06 -4.66 -35.38
C GLY A 14 50.75 -6.07 -34.83
N SER A 15 49.72 -6.20 -33.98
CA SER A 15 48.60 -7.14 -34.16
C SER A 15 47.75 -7.29 -32.89
N LEU A 16 46.47 -7.55 -33.12
CA LEU A 16 45.32 -7.60 -32.22
C LEU A 16 45.43 -8.60 -31.06
N SER A 17 45.10 -8.18 -29.84
CA SER A 17 44.28 -8.96 -28.90
C SER A 17 43.66 -8.05 -27.83
N ALA A 18 42.34 -7.97 -27.81
CA ALA A 18 41.58 -7.21 -26.82
C ALA A 18 41.49 -7.97 -25.48
N SER A 19 41.99 -7.34 -24.41
CA SER A 19 41.73 -7.73 -23.02
C SER A 19 40.56 -6.93 -22.47
N ALA A 20 39.52 -7.60 -21.97
CA ALA A 20 38.38 -6.99 -21.27
C ALA A 20 38.78 -6.46 -19.87
N PRO A 21 38.26 -5.31 -19.40
CA PRO A 21 38.38 -4.91 -18.01
C PRO A 21 37.10 -5.22 -17.22
N SER A 22 37.15 -6.24 -16.36
CA SER A 22 36.13 -6.57 -15.37
C SER A 22 36.24 -5.66 -14.13
N LYS A 23 35.78 -4.41 -14.23
CA LYS A 23 35.75 -3.47 -13.08
C LYS A 23 34.48 -2.59 -12.97
N SER A 24 33.38 -2.92 -13.64
CA SER A 24 32.14 -2.13 -13.57
C SER A 24 31.08 -2.64 -12.57
N ALA A 25 31.11 -3.93 -12.20
CA ALA A 25 30.06 -4.53 -11.38
C ALA A 25 30.19 -4.23 -9.86
N ASP A 26 31.42 -4.13 -9.35
CA ASP A 26 31.64 -3.80 -7.94
C ASP A 26 31.39 -2.31 -7.65
N ALA A 27 31.70 -1.42 -8.60
CA ALA A 27 31.36 0.00 -8.50
C ALA A 27 29.84 0.24 -8.50
N ALA A 28 29.07 -0.54 -9.27
CA ALA A 28 27.61 -0.49 -9.25
C ALA A 28 27.02 -1.03 -7.93
N ARG A 29 27.64 -2.05 -7.32
CA ARG A 29 27.24 -2.60 -6.02
C ARG A 29 27.54 -1.66 -4.85
N GLU A 30 28.62 -0.90 -4.92
CA GLU A 30 28.99 0.09 -3.91
C GLU A 30 28.06 1.32 -3.98
N VAL A 31 27.77 1.79 -5.20
CA VAL A 31 26.79 2.88 -5.43
C VAL A 31 25.36 2.47 -5.00
N HIS A 32 24.95 1.21 -5.22
CA HIS A 32 23.62 0.74 -4.82
C HIS A 32 23.50 0.48 -3.30
N ARG A 33 24.59 0.09 -2.62
CA ARG A 33 24.63 0.02 -1.14
C ARG A 33 24.72 1.39 -0.48
N GLU A 34 25.40 2.36 -1.09
CA GLU A 34 25.40 3.75 -0.62
C GLU A 34 24.02 4.40 -0.80
N LEU A 35 23.32 4.14 -1.90
CA LEU A 35 21.95 4.61 -2.15
C LEU A 35 20.94 4.24 -1.06
N HIS A 36 21.07 3.05 -0.43
CA HIS A 36 20.18 2.61 0.64
C HIS A 36 20.64 3.03 2.05
N ARG A 37 21.89 3.45 2.23
CA ARG A 37 22.43 3.91 3.53
C ARG A 37 22.28 5.42 3.76
N GLU A 38 21.99 6.18 2.71
CA GLU A 38 22.07 7.65 2.70
C GLU A 38 20.70 8.35 2.64
N LEU A 39 19.68 7.80 3.30
CA LEU A 39 18.48 8.57 3.60
C LEU A 39 18.76 9.56 4.75
N HIS A 40 18.56 10.85 4.50
CA HIS A 40 18.71 11.96 5.46
C HIS A 40 17.73 11.85 6.63
N THR A 41 17.98 10.90 7.53
CA THR A 41 17.12 10.64 8.66
C THR A 41 17.96 10.39 9.89
N TRP A 42 17.51 10.90 11.04
CA TRP A 42 18.00 10.49 12.36
C TRP A 42 17.50 9.07 12.73
N ARG A 43 16.88 8.37 11.78
CA ARG A 43 16.40 7.00 11.92
C ARG A 43 17.50 6.05 11.46
N PRO A 44 17.64 4.89 12.11
CA PRO A 44 18.44 3.82 11.52
C PRO A 44 17.86 3.46 10.14
N GLY A 45 18.74 3.20 9.17
CA GLY A 45 18.32 2.59 7.91
C GLY A 45 17.76 1.19 8.16
N ALA A 46 17.23 0.56 7.10
CA ALA A 46 16.80 -0.84 7.21
C ALA A 46 17.95 -1.74 7.69
N GLU A 47 17.76 -2.43 8.80
CA GLU A 47 18.75 -3.32 9.40
C GLU A 47 18.05 -4.56 10.00
N GLY A 48 18.44 -5.75 9.54
CA GLY A 48 17.79 -7.00 9.95
C GLY A 48 16.31 -7.04 9.54
N LEU A 49 15.40 -7.17 10.51
CA LEU A 49 13.95 -7.18 10.29
C LEU A 49 13.28 -5.80 10.41
N TYR A 50 14.05 -4.78 10.80
CA TYR A 50 13.55 -3.41 10.89
C TYR A 50 13.61 -2.75 9.51
N ASP A 51 12.47 -2.19 9.08
CA ASP A 51 12.33 -1.38 7.87
C ASP A 51 11.45 -0.15 8.21
N PRO A 52 11.98 1.09 8.09
CA PRO A 52 11.22 2.31 8.37
C PRO A 52 9.92 2.45 7.56
N ALA A 53 9.82 1.81 6.39
CA ALA A 53 8.62 1.85 5.54
C ALA A 53 7.43 1.08 6.14
N LEU A 54 7.66 0.22 7.14
CA LEU A 54 6.64 -0.59 7.81
C LEU A 54 6.06 0.07 9.07
N GLU A 55 6.46 1.31 9.38
CA GLU A 55 5.95 2.03 10.54
C GLU A 55 4.47 2.44 10.33
N LYS A 56 3.67 2.25 11.39
CA LYS A 56 2.23 2.54 11.41
C LYS A 56 1.85 3.37 12.63
N ASP A 57 0.85 4.23 12.47
CA ASP A 57 0.37 5.18 13.48
C ASP A 57 -1.16 5.14 13.64
N SER A 58 -1.71 5.52 14.81
CA SER A 58 -3.17 5.50 15.07
C SER A 58 -3.56 6.32 16.30
N CYS A 59 -4.48 7.28 16.20
CA CYS A 59 -4.30 8.47 17.06
C CYS A 59 -5.59 9.08 17.65
N GLY A 60 -5.44 10.15 18.44
CA GLY A 60 -6.54 11.03 18.85
C GLY A 60 -6.58 12.30 17.99
N VAL A 61 -7.72 12.57 17.35
CA VAL A 61 -7.94 13.80 16.55
C VAL A 61 -9.11 14.60 17.10
N GLY A 62 -9.01 15.94 17.03
CA GLY A 62 -10.12 16.83 17.28
C GLY A 62 -9.89 18.26 16.77
N PHE A 63 -10.97 18.99 16.55
CA PHE A 63 -10.94 20.41 16.23
C PHE A 63 -12.03 21.16 16.98
N ILE A 64 -11.81 22.47 17.13
CA ILE A 64 -12.81 23.43 17.58
C ILE A 64 -12.80 24.63 16.64
N ALA A 65 -13.98 25.14 16.31
CA ALA A 65 -14.11 26.36 15.53
C ALA A 65 -15.32 27.20 15.95
N ASN A 66 -15.22 28.51 15.76
CA ASN A 66 -16.36 29.40 15.78
C ASN A 66 -16.93 29.51 14.37
N ILE A 67 -18.17 29.05 14.17
CA ILE A 67 -18.83 28.95 12.86
C ILE A 67 -18.95 30.32 12.19
N LYS A 68 -19.02 31.42 12.95
CA LYS A 68 -19.11 32.81 12.43
C LYS A 68 -17.74 33.46 12.18
N GLY A 69 -16.64 32.70 12.28
CA GLY A 69 -15.30 33.21 12.04
C GLY A 69 -14.77 34.17 13.11
N ARG A 70 -15.40 34.24 14.29
CA ARG A 70 -14.92 35.09 15.39
C ARG A 70 -13.67 34.50 16.01
N LYS A 71 -12.56 35.23 15.92
CA LYS A 71 -11.27 34.85 16.52
C LYS A 71 -11.29 35.11 18.01
N SER A 72 -10.70 34.19 18.79
CA SER A 72 -10.43 34.41 20.21
C SER A 72 -9.32 33.49 20.70
N HIS A 73 -8.64 33.89 21.76
CA HIS A 73 -7.68 33.02 22.44
C HIS A 73 -8.34 31.81 23.11
N GLN A 74 -9.62 31.92 23.48
CA GLN A 74 -10.37 30.82 24.09
C GLN A 74 -10.42 29.58 23.18
N ILE A 75 -10.55 29.76 21.86
CA ILE A 75 -10.52 28.65 20.89
C ILE A 75 -9.19 27.89 20.94
N VAL A 76 -8.08 28.61 21.10
CA VAL A 76 -6.73 28.02 21.19
C VAL A 76 -6.58 27.26 22.51
N SER A 77 -6.97 27.88 23.63
CA SER A 77 -6.95 27.26 24.96
C SER A 77 -7.83 26.00 25.04
N ASP A 78 -9.05 26.07 24.50
CA ASP A 78 -9.97 24.93 24.41
C ASP A 78 -9.39 23.80 23.55
N ALA A 79 -8.72 24.11 22.44
CA ALA A 79 -8.05 23.10 21.61
C ALA A 79 -6.92 22.37 22.36
N LEU A 80 -6.12 23.09 23.15
CA LEU A 80 -5.10 22.47 24.01
C LEU A 80 -5.74 21.57 25.09
N ASN A 81 -6.88 21.96 25.63
CA ASN A 81 -7.63 21.13 26.58
C ASN A 81 -8.21 19.87 25.91
N ILE A 82 -8.71 19.97 24.67
CA ILE A 82 -9.12 18.80 23.87
C ILE A 82 -7.96 17.82 23.74
N LEU A 83 -6.76 18.31 23.40
CA LEU A 83 -5.57 17.50 23.26
C LEU A 83 -5.24 16.76 24.57
N CYS A 84 -5.24 17.46 25.71
CA CYS A 84 -5.00 16.85 27.04
C CYS A 84 -6.03 15.77 27.38
N ASN A 85 -7.29 15.96 27.02
CA ASN A 85 -8.36 14.99 27.29
C ASN A 85 -8.38 13.80 26.31
N LEU A 86 -7.45 13.74 25.35
CA LEU A 86 -7.23 12.60 24.47
C LEU A 86 -5.97 11.80 24.85
N GLU A 87 -5.28 12.15 25.94
CA GLU A 87 -4.01 11.54 26.35
C GLU A 87 -4.09 10.02 26.54
N HIS A 88 -5.22 9.49 27.01
CA HIS A 88 -5.44 8.04 27.17
C HIS A 88 -5.46 7.26 25.86
N ARG A 89 -5.49 7.94 24.71
CA ARG A 89 -5.34 7.34 23.38
C ARG A 89 -3.90 7.36 22.87
N GLY A 90 -2.99 7.99 23.60
CA GLY A 90 -1.54 7.98 23.32
C GLY A 90 -0.82 6.82 24.00
N ALA A 91 0.40 6.52 23.54
CA ALA A 91 1.29 5.57 24.18
C ALA A 91 2.15 6.31 25.20
N VAL A 92 2.45 5.66 26.32
CA VAL A 92 3.53 6.09 27.21
C VAL A 92 4.65 5.07 27.07
N GLY A 93 5.83 5.52 26.65
CA GLY A 93 7.01 4.68 26.48
C GLY A 93 7.65 4.26 27.80
N ALA A 94 8.80 3.59 27.72
CA ALA A 94 9.63 3.28 28.90
C ALA A 94 10.15 4.55 29.61
N ASP A 95 10.35 5.63 28.86
CA ASP A 95 10.48 6.99 29.41
C ASP A 95 9.07 7.57 29.56
N PRO A 96 8.60 7.85 30.80
CA PRO A 96 7.23 8.34 31.03
C PRO A 96 6.98 9.74 30.46
N ARG A 97 8.00 10.46 30.00
CA ARG A 97 7.91 11.79 29.37
C ARG A 97 8.12 11.73 27.86
N PHE A 98 8.21 10.53 27.29
CA PHE A 98 8.25 10.28 25.86
C PHE A 98 6.82 10.23 25.30
N GLY A 99 6.50 11.15 24.37
CA GLY A 99 5.27 11.12 23.60
C GLY A 99 5.58 11.04 22.11
N ASP A 100 4.77 10.28 21.37
CA ASP A 100 4.98 9.98 19.93
C ASP A 100 4.72 11.17 18.99
N GLY A 101 4.16 12.25 19.52
CA GLY A 101 3.98 13.51 18.81
C GLY A 101 2.66 14.18 19.14
N ALA A 102 2.66 15.51 19.24
CA ALA A 102 1.44 16.30 19.33
C ALA A 102 1.60 17.63 18.63
N GLY A 103 0.48 18.25 18.28
CA GLY A 103 0.51 19.57 17.65
C GLY A 103 -0.86 20.21 17.51
N ILE A 104 -0.81 21.46 17.07
CA ILE A 104 -1.96 22.32 16.82
C ILE A 104 -1.74 23.10 15.50
N LEU A 105 -2.78 23.16 14.69
CA LEU A 105 -2.90 24.04 13.53
C LEU A 105 -3.93 25.12 13.86
N VAL A 106 -3.56 26.37 13.63
CA VAL A 106 -4.44 27.54 13.81
C VAL A 106 -4.40 28.44 12.58
N GLN A 107 -5.36 29.37 12.48
CA GLN A 107 -5.19 30.52 11.58
C GLN A 107 -4.03 31.39 12.07
N ILE A 108 -3.40 32.13 11.17
CA ILE A 108 -2.32 33.05 11.54
C ILE A 108 -2.86 34.15 12.48
N PRO A 109 -2.39 34.23 13.75
CA PRO A 109 -2.76 35.30 14.68
C PRO A 109 -2.01 36.58 14.31
N HIS A 110 -2.62 37.41 13.47
CA HIS A 110 -1.98 38.60 12.91
C HIS A 110 -1.50 39.58 13.98
N ALA A 111 -2.33 39.93 14.99
CA ALA A 111 -1.96 40.88 16.04
C ALA A 111 -0.71 40.44 16.81
N PHE A 112 -0.63 39.15 17.15
CA PHE A 112 0.56 38.55 17.75
C PHE A 112 1.80 38.69 16.86
N PHE A 113 1.69 38.29 15.58
CA PHE A 113 2.84 38.31 14.69
C PHE A 113 3.28 39.71 14.29
N GLU A 114 2.36 40.66 14.14
CA GLU A 114 2.64 42.07 13.89
C GLU A 114 3.50 42.65 15.01
N ARG A 115 3.08 42.43 16.26
CA ARG A 115 3.85 42.83 17.44
C ARG A 115 5.23 42.18 17.49
N LYS A 116 5.32 40.85 17.31
CA LYS A 116 6.62 40.14 17.33
C LYS A 116 7.54 40.56 16.18
N ALA A 117 7.02 40.83 14.99
CA ALA A 117 7.81 41.33 13.87
C ALA A 117 8.39 42.72 14.15
N ALA A 118 7.58 43.61 14.74
CA ALA A 118 8.04 44.94 15.15
C ALA A 118 9.15 44.86 16.23
N GLU A 119 9.04 43.94 17.19
CA GLU A 119 10.08 43.66 18.19
C GLU A 119 11.41 43.20 17.56
N ILE A 120 11.35 42.47 16.43
CA ILE A 120 12.52 41.94 15.69
C ILE A 120 13.08 42.94 14.67
N GLY A 121 12.31 43.97 14.32
CA GLY A 121 12.76 45.09 13.49
C GLY A 121 12.27 45.08 12.04
N PHE A 122 11.15 44.43 11.73
CA PHE A 122 10.49 44.54 10.42
C PHE A 122 8.97 44.71 10.58
N GLN A 123 8.32 45.31 9.57
CA GLN A 123 6.88 45.53 9.55
C GLN A 123 6.17 44.41 8.79
N LEU A 124 5.03 43.96 9.30
CA LEU A 124 4.17 43.02 8.60
C LEU A 124 3.08 43.75 7.81
N PRO A 125 2.83 43.33 6.56
CA PRO A 125 1.62 43.71 5.83
C PRO A 125 0.33 43.23 6.52
N GLU A 126 -0.80 43.70 6.00
CA GLU A 126 -2.14 43.24 6.38
C GLU A 126 -2.32 41.72 6.16
N PRO A 127 -3.28 41.08 6.87
CA PRO A 127 -3.62 39.67 6.65
C PRO A 127 -3.87 39.36 5.16
N GLY A 128 -3.33 38.23 4.68
CA GLY A 128 -3.43 37.81 3.28
C GLY A 128 -2.35 38.40 2.35
N GLU A 129 -1.64 39.46 2.76
CA GLU A 129 -0.52 40.05 2.00
C GLU A 129 0.86 39.52 2.43
N TYR A 130 0.90 38.67 3.45
CA TYR A 130 2.10 37.96 3.89
C TYR A 130 1.78 36.51 4.29
N ALA A 131 2.83 35.70 4.33
CA ALA A 131 2.80 34.31 4.71
C ALA A 131 3.88 34.00 5.75
N ILE A 132 3.66 32.92 6.49
CA ILE A 132 4.61 32.41 7.48
C ILE A 132 4.98 30.97 7.11
N GLY A 133 6.28 30.74 6.95
CA GLY A 133 6.86 29.40 6.90
C GLY A 133 7.33 28.97 8.28
N ALA A 134 6.69 27.98 8.89
CA ALA A 134 7.15 27.36 10.14
C ALA A 134 8.07 26.18 9.81
N LEU A 135 9.33 26.26 10.24
CA LEU A 135 10.40 25.36 9.82
C LEU A 135 11.07 24.68 11.01
N PHE A 136 11.31 23.39 10.86
CA PHE A 136 12.36 22.71 11.60
C PHE A 136 13.69 22.88 10.86
N MET A 137 14.73 23.17 11.62
CA MET A 137 16.06 23.49 11.12
C MET A 137 17.11 22.69 11.91
N PRO A 138 18.29 22.41 11.34
CA PRO A 138 19.38 21.76 12.07
C PRO A 138 19.85 22.63 13.25
N LYS A 139 20.33 21.99 14.34
CA LYS A 139 20.87 22.69 15.51
C LYS A 139 22.11 23.54 15.18
N ASP A 140 22.95 23.03 14.28
CA ASP A 140 24.18 23.71 13.85
C ASP A 140 23.88 25.01 13.10
N THR A 141 24.39 26.12 13.64
CA THR A 141 24.26 27.47 13.08
C THR A 141 24.81 27.61 11.66
N ALA A 142 25.88 26.87 11.29
CA ALA A 142 26.48 26.99 9.97
C ALA A 142 25.52 26.47 8.90
N TRP A 143 24.94 25.29 9.12
CA TRP A 143 23.95 24.69 8.23
C TRP A 143 22.65 25.47 8.19
N ARG A 144 22.22 26.07 9.31
CA ARG A 144 21.07 26.99 9.33
C ARG A 144 21.25 28.17 8.37
N LYS A 145 22.41 28.81 8.38
CA LYS A 145 22.71 29.93 7.47
C LYS A 145 22.67 29.51 6.00
N VAL A 146 23.18 28.31 5.69
CA VAL A 146 23.11 27.76 4.31
C VAL A 146 21.67 27.56 3.89
N ILE A 147 20.84 26.94 4.74
CA ILE A 147 19.41 26.71 4.44
C ILE A 147 18.65 28.04 4.32
N GLN A 148 18.91 29.01 5.20
CA GLN A 148 18.34 30.36 5.11
C GLN A 148 18.71 31.04 3.80
N SER A 149 19.96 30.91 3.33
CA SER A 149 20.39 31.43 2.03
C SER A 149 19.62 30.79 0.89
N ILE A 150 19.47 29.45 0.90
CA ILE A 150 18.70 28.73 -0.13
C ILE A 150 17.24 29.23 -0.14
N ILE A 151 16.62 29.37 1.04
CA ILE A 151 15.24 29.88 1.15
C ILE A 151 15.14 31.31 0.61
N ALA A 152 16.06 32.19 0.99
CA ALA A 152 16.07 33.57 0.51
C ALA A 152 16.24 33.66 -1.02
N ASP A 153 17.13 32.83 -1.59
CA ASP A 153 17.37 32.75 -3.03
C ASP A 153 16.12 32.26 -3.77
N GLN A 154 15.43 31.23 -3.24
CA GLN A 154 14.19 30.72 -3.84
C GLN A 154 13.03 31.72 -3.72
N ILE A 155 12.86 32.40 -2.58
CA ILE A 155 11.86 33.46 -2.40
C ILE A 155 12.07 34.55 -3.45
N LYS A 156 13.32 34.99 -3.63
CA LYS A 156 13.69 35.99 -4.63
C LYS A 156 13.46 35.50 -6.05
N ALA A 157 13.78 34.23 -6.35
CA ALA A 157 13.57 33.63 -7.68
C ALA A 157 12.08 33.57 -8.04
N GLU A 158 11.20 33.33 -7.07
CA GLU A 158 9.74 33.38 -7.23
C GLU A 158 9.17 34.82 -7.26
N GLY A 159 10.03 35.84 -7.10
CA GLY A 159 9.67 37.26 -7.09
C GLY A 159 8.99 37.75 -5.80
N MET A 160 8.87 36.89 -4.80
CA MET A 160 8.30 37.22 -3.49
C MET A 160 9.30 38.02 -2.64
N MET A 161 8.80 38.68 -1.60
CA MET A 161 9.64 39.50 -0.72
C MET A 161 9.96 38.74 0.57
N LEU A 162 11.24 38.56 0.89
CA LEU A 162 11.64 38.10 2.21
C LEU A 162 11.50 39.27 3.20
N LEU A 163 10.55 39.19 4.13
CA LEU A 163 10.29 40.25 5.11
C LEU A 163 11.21 40.14 6.33
N GLY A 164 11.41 38.91 6.83
CA GLY A 164 12.21 38.69 8.02
C GLY A 164 12.23 37.24 8.49
N TRP A 165 13.01 37.00 9.53
CA TRP A 165 13.14 35.71 10.21
C TRP A 165 12.84 35.89 11.69
N ARG A 166 12.25 34.87 12.31
CA ARG A 166 12.00 34.81 13.75
C ARG A 166 12.44 33.47 14.32
N ASP A 167 13.22 33.53 15.38
CA ASP A 167 13.47 32.37 16.23
C ASP A 167 12.23 32.11 17.10
N VAL A 168 11.73 30.88 17.10
CA VAL A 168 10.54 30.51 17.90
C VAL A 168 11.01 30.13 19.30
N PRO A 169 10.52 30.77 20.37
CA PRO A 169 10.90 30.42 21.73
C PRO A 169 10.38 29.03 22.09
N SER A 170 11.25 28.19 22.65
CA SER A 170 10.89 26.85 23.15
C SER A 170 11.46 26.57 24.54
N ASP A 171 10.72 25.80 25.35
CA ASP A 171 11.19 25.25 26.63
C ASP A 171 11.20 23.72 26.61
N ASN A 172 12.38 23.14 26.40
CA ASN A 172 12.58 21.70 26.36
C ASN A 172 12.73 21.04 27.74
N SER A 173 12.60 21.78 28.85
CA SER A 173 12.77 21.26 30.21
C SER A 173 11.92 20.02 30.48
N SER A 174 10.72 20.03 29.90
CA SER A 174 9.66 19.06 30.10
C SER A 174 9.80 17.78 29.28
N LEU A 175 10.67 17.74 28.25
CA LEU A 175 10.83 16.62 27.32
C LEU A 175 11.59 15.43 27.93
N GLY A 176 11.28 14.23 27.47
CA GLY A 176 12.00 13.00 27.80
C GLY A 176 13.47 13.03 27.35
N VAL A 177 14.33 12.28 28.04
CA VAL A 177 15.79 12.28 27.81
C VAL A 177 16.13 11.73 26.42
N THR A 178 15.33 10.80 25.92
CA THR A 178 15.50 10.20 24.59
C THR A 178 15.06 11.12 23.45
N VAL A 179 14.24 12.15 23.73
CA VAL A 179 13.70 13.08 22.72
C VAL A 179 14.59 14.31 22.53
N LYS A 180 15.18 14.84 23.61
CA LYS A 180 16.04 16.04 23.59
C LYS A 180 17.15 16.01 22.52
N PRO A 181 17.85 14.87 22.26
CA PRO A 181 18.86 14.81 21.21
C PRO A 181 18.30 15.09 19.82
N THR A 182 17.07 14.64 19.52
CA THR A 182 16.45 14.76 18.20
C THR A 182 15.67 16.06 18.00
N GLU A 183 15.56 16.89 19.03
CA GLU A 183 14.94 18.23 18.97
C GLU A 183 15.54 19.07 17.83
N PRO A 184 14.72 19.57 16.89
CA PRO A 184 15.16 20.50 15.86
C PRO A 184 15.22 21.93 16.40
N TYR A 185 15.90 22.81 15.68
CA TYR A 185 15.79 24.25 15.91
C TYR A 185 14.51 24.78 15.24
N HIS A 186 13.71 25.56 15.95
CA HIS A 186 12.44 26.09 15.44
C HIS A 186 12.62 27.51 14.91
N MET A 187 12.24 27.74 13.64
CA MET A 187 12.38 29.04 12.99
C MET A 187 11.17 29.35 12.13
N GLN A 188 10.81 30.63 12.05
CA GLN A 188 9.77 31.15 11.17
C GLN A 188 10.38 32.11 10.13
N VAL A 189 9.91 32.00 8.90
CA VAL A 189 10.23 32.93 7.80
C VAL A 189 8.97 33.69 7.39
N PHE A 190 9.09 35.00 7.23
CA PHE A 190 7.99 35.87 6.81
C PHE A 190 8.18 36.27 5.35
N ILE A 191 7.14 36.04 4.55
CA ILE A 191 7.19 36.15 3.09
C ILE A 191 6.08 37.09 2.64
N GLY A 192 6.43 38.22 2.06
CA GLY A 192 5.50 39.19 1.49
C GLY A 192 5.10 38.81 0.07
N ARG A 193 3.81 38.97 -0.23
CA ARG A 193 3.20 38.68 -1.54
C ARG A 193 3.77 39.51 -2.68
N ASN A 194 4.22 40.73 -2.38
CA ASN A 194 4.87 41.65 -3.32
C ASN A 194 4.03 41.93 -4.60
N GLY A 195 2.69 41.95 -4.48
CA GLY A 195 1.77 42.19 -5.60
C GLY A 195 1.76 41.11 -6.69
N LEU A 196 2.38 39.94 -6.47
CA LEU A 196 2.52 38.88 -7.46
C LEU A 196 1.25 38.06 -7.69
N ALA A 197 0.38 38.01 -6.69
CA ALA A 197 -0.87 37.26 -6.74
C ALA A 197 -2.04 38.23 -6.61
N LYS A 198 -3.18 37.91 -7.24
CA LYS A 198 -4.42 38.72 -7.16
C LYS A 198 -5.36 38.25 -6.06
N THR A 199 -5.44 36.94 -5.84
CA THR A 199 -6.21 36.34 -4.73
C THR A 199 -5.32 35.61 -3.72
N GLU A 200 -5.81 35.40 -2.50
CA GLU A 200 -5.10 34.57 -1.51
C GLU A 200 -4.88 33.14 -2.02
N ASP A 201 -5.83 32.57 -2.78
CA ASP A 201 -5.66 31.22 -3.36
C ASP A 201 -4.47 31.16 -4.33
N GLU A 202 -4.27 32.21 -5.13
CA GLU A 202 -3.09 32.30 -5.98
C GLU A 202 -1.81 32.43 -5.15
N PHE A 203 -1.87 33.13 -4.01
CA PHE A 203 -0.72 33.27 -3.13
C PHE A 203 -0.38 31.94 -2.43
N GLU A 204 -1.37 31.22 -1.88
CA GLU A 204 -1.21 29.87 -1.33
C GLU A 204 -0.59 28.90 -2.36
N ARG A 205 -1.06 28.93 -3.62
CA ARG A 205 -0.48 28.10 -4.69
C ARG A 205 0.99 28.41 -4.95
N ARG A 206 1.36 29.69 -4.98
CA ARG A 206 2.76 30.12 -5.16
C ARG A 206 3.62 29.72 -3.95
N LEU A 207 3.09 29.81 -2.73
CA LEU A 207 3.77 29.35 -1.52
C LEU A 207 3.97 27.83 -1.52
N TYR A 208 3.00 27.07 -2.04
CA TYR A 208 3.14 25.64 -2.26
C TYR A 208 4.29 25.31 -3.24
N ILE A 209 4.33 25.98 -4.40
CA ILE A 209 5.42 25.82 -5.39
C ILE A 209 6.77 26.21 -4.77
N LEU A 210 6.83 27.32 -4.02
CA LEU A 210 8.03 27.78 -3.33
C LEU A 210 8.51 26.74 -2.31
N ARG A 211 7.63 26.22 -1.45
CA ARG A 211 7.96 25.20 -0.45
C ARG A 211 8.54 23.94 -1.09
N LYS A 212 7.96 23.50 -2.21
CA LYS A 212 8.45 22.33 -2.96
C LYS A 212 9.81 22.62 -3.62
N SER A 213 9.99 23.81 -4.18
CA SER A 213 11.26 24.25 -4.79
C SER A 213 12.39 24.36 -3.77
N ILE A 214 12.12 24.93 -2.58
CA ILE A 214 13.07 24.97 -1.47
C ILE A 214 13.46 23.55 -1.05
N SER A 215 12.46 22.69 -0.84
CA SER A 215 12.71 21.32 -0.39
C SER A 215 13.54 20.54 -1.42
N GLN A 216 13.25 20.69 -2.70
CA GLN A 216 14.03 20.09 -3.79
C GLN A 216 15.46 20.61 -3.82
N ALA A 217 15.66 21.93 -3.71
CA ALA A 217 17.00 22.54 -3.70
C ALA A 217 17.86 22.08 -2.52
N ILE A 218 17.24 21.79 -1.37
CA ILE A 218 17.92 21.24 -0.19
C ILE A 218 18.23 19.75 -0.38
N TYR A 219 17.23 18.94 -0.75
CA TYR A 219 17.41 17.48 -0.89
C TYR A 219 18.37 17.08 -2.02
N GLN A 220 18.49 17.89 -3.08
CA GLN A 220 19.44 17.63 -4.17
C GLN A 220 20.91 17.78 -3.76
N ARG A 221 21.23 18.62 -2.76
CA ARG A 221 22.62 18.84 -2.34
C ARG A 221 23.21 17.67 -1.58
N ARG A 222 22.38 16.79 -1.01
CA ARG A 222 22.75 15.58 -0.27
C ARG A 222 23.79 15.76 0.86
N ASP A 223 23.96 16.97 1.37
CA ASP A 223 24.86 17.25 2.50
C ASP A 223 24.25 16.76 3.82
N ARG A 224 24.97 15.91 4.57
CA ARG A 224 24.51 15.39 5.87
C ARG A 224 24.10 16.49 6.85
N GLY A 225 24.74 17.65 6.81
CA GLY A 225 24.43 18.77 7.71
C GLY A 225 23.10 19.48 7.40
N MET A 226 22.49 19.22 6.24
CA MET A 226 21.13 19.68 5.93
C MET A 226 20.05 18.74 6.45
N ALA A 227 20.43 17.57 6.99
CA ALA A 227 19.51 16.64 7.64
C ALA A 227 18.93 17.30 8.91
N GLY A 228 17.64 17.61 8.87
CA GLY A 228 16.94 18.36 9.94
C GLY A 228 16.07 19.50 9.43
N TYR A 229 16.19 19.88 8.15
CA TYR A 229 15.21 20.73 7.50
C TYR A 229 13.86 20.01 7.34
N TYR A 230 12.77 20.63 7.79
CA TYR A 230 11.42 20.19 7.46
C TYR A 230 10.43 21.37 7.51
N PRO A 231 9.66 21.64 6.44
CA PRO A 231 8.66 22.69 6.44
C PRO A 231 7.36 22.17 7.07
N CYS A 232 7.06 22.57 8.30
CA CYS A 232 5.83 22.21 8.99
C CYS A 232 4.62 22.80 8.26
N SER A 233 4.64 24.11 8.01
CA SER A 233 3.66 24.85 7.21
C SER A 233 4.35 25.97 6.44
N MET A 234 3.73 26.42 5.33
CA MET A 234 4.11 27.64 4.61
C MET A 234 2.85 28.19 3.93
N SER A 235 2.17 29.12 4.59
CA SER A 235 0.81 29.56 4.23
C SER A 235 0.60 31.02 4.64
N CYS A 236 -0.33 31.72 3.98
CA CYS A 236 -0.85 33.03 4.39
C CYS A 236 -2.12 32.93 5.25
N ARG A 237 -2.63 31.72 5.47
CA ARG A 237 -3.85 31.44 6.24
C ARG A 237 -3.57 30.73 7.55
N THR A 238 -2.71 29.72 7.55
CA THR A 238 -2.51 28.82 8.70
C THR A 238 -1.05 28.72 9.15
N VAL A 239 -0.86 28.38 10.42
CA VAL A 239 0.45 28.08 11.00
C VAL A 239 0.35 26.87 11.92
N ILE A 240 1.40 26.05 11.93
CA ILE A 240 1.45 24.80 12.70
C ILE A 240 2.52 24.86 13.78
N TYR A 241 2.14 24.50 15.00
CA TYR A 241 3.04 24.25 16.12
C TYR A 241 2.94 22.76 16.49
N LYS A 242 4.01 22.00 16.29
CA LYS A 242 4.02 20.56 16.51
C LYS A 242 5.40 20.05 16.91
N GLY A 243 5.44 18.85 17.48
CA GLY A 243 6.69 18.22 17.89
C GLY A 243 6.47 16.92 18.64
N MET A 244 7.55 16.38 19.21
CA MET A 244 7.53 15.12 19.96
C MET A 244 7.12 15.38 21.42
N PHE A 245 5.82 15.44 21.65
CA PHE A 245 5.22 15.82 22.93
C PHE A 245 4.20 14.79 23.41
N LEU A 246 4.07 14.65 24.73
CA LEU A 246 2.82 14.29 25.37
C LEU A 246 1.82 15.45 25.23
N ALA A 247 0.53 15.15 25.36
CA ALA A 247 -0.53 16.13 25.17
C ALA A 247 -0.36 17.39 26.04
N ASP A 248 0.05 17.23 27.31
CA ASP A 248 0.22 18.32 28.27
C ASP A 248 1.47 19.19 28.03
N GLN A 249 2.41 18.72 27.21
CA GLN A 249 3.70 19.38 26.97
C GLN A 249 3.63 20.44 25.88
N LEU A 250 2.70 20.35 24.92
CA LEU A 250 2.64 21.25 23.76
C LEU A 250 2.55 22.74 24.16
N GLY A 251 1.61 23.09 25.04
CA GLY A 251 1.44 24.47 25.52
C GLY A 251 2.62 24.94 26.38
N LYS A 252 3.19 24.05 27.19
CA LYS A 252 4.36 24.36 28.03
C LYS A 252 5.62 24.61 27.19
N TYR A 253 5.77 23.88 26.09
CA TYR A 253 6.93 23.96 25.21
C TYR A 253 6.91 25.23 24.36
N TYR A 254 5.77 25.59 23.77
CA TYR A 254 5.62 26.79 22.95
C TYR A 254 4.92 27.92 23.71
N ALA A 255 5.71 28.84 24.25
CA ALA A 255 5.21 29.99 25.00
C ALA A 255 4.21 30.86 24.21
N ASP A 256 4.37 30.93 22.88
CA ASP A 256 3.49 31.67 21.97
C ASP A 256 2.00 31.28 22.14
N LEU A 257 1.70 30.01 22.44
CA LEU A 257 0.34 29.48 22.55
C LEU A 257 -0.42 29.99 23.79
N HIS A 258 0.26 30.68 24.71
CA HIS A 258 -0.33 31.27 25.92
C HIS A 258 -0.45 32.80 25.86
N GLU A 259 0.03 33.43 24.77
CA GLU A 259 -0.06 34.89 24.62
C GLU A 259 -1.51 35.31 24.31
N PRO A 260 -2.06 36.32 25.02
CA PRO A 260 -3.48 36.69 24.87
C PRO A 260 -3.91 37.15 23.48
N ASP A 261 -2.99 37.72 22.70
CA ASP A 261 -3.19 38.16 21.32
C ASP A 261 -2.95 37.04 20.28
N PHE A 262 -2.63 35.82 20.74
CA PHE A 262 -2.60 34.61 19.92
C PHE A 262 -4.03 34.08 19.72
N GLU A 263 -4.78 34.71 18.83
CA GLU A 263 -6.19 34.41 18.58
C GLU A 263 -6.42 33.66 17.25
N SER A 264 -7.39 32.74 17.25
CA SER A 264 -7.83 32.02 16.05
C SER A 264 -9.33 31.75 16.08
N ALA A 265 -9.98 31.63 14.92
CA ALA A 265 -11.37 31.20 14.82
C ALA A 265 -11.52 29.68 14.69
N LEU A 266 -10.45 28.97 14.31
CA LEU A 266 -10.39 27.50 14.27
C LEU A 266 -9.07 27.00 14.86
N ALA A 267 -9.11 25.80 15.44
CA ALA A 267 -7.93 25.10 15.89
C ALA A 267 -8.11 23.60 15.67
N LEU A 268 -7.15 22.97 15.02
CA LEU A 268 -7.09 21.54 14.76
C LEU A 268 -5.95 20.94 15.57
N VAL A 269 -6.23 19.95 16.40
CA VAL A 269 -5.26 19.30 17.28
C VAL A 269 -5.19 17.80 17.01
N HIS A 270 -4.02 17.23 17.29
CA HIS A 270 -3.80 15.82 17.16
C HIS A 270 -2.73 15.32 18.12
N GLN A 271 -2.96 14.13 18.67
CA GLN A 271 -2.00 13.37 19.43
C GLN A 271 -1.68 12.06 18.74
N ARG A 272 -0.41 11.87 18.40
CA ARG A 272 0.11 10.70 17.71
C ARG A 272 0.32 9.52 18.68
N PHE A 273 0.09 8.31 18.19
CA PHE A 273 0.58 7.05 18.75
C PHE A 273 1.30 6.33 17.62
N SER A 274 2.50 5.83 17.87
CA SER A 274 3.27 5.08 16.89
C SER A 274 3.63 3.69 17.40
N THR A 275 3.85 2.79 16.47
CA THR A 275 4.48 1.49 16.75
C THR A 275 6.01 1.60 16.89
N ASN A 276 6.59 2.78 16.67
CA ASN A 276 8.03 3.02 16.78
C ASN A 276 8.45 3.55 18.17
N THR A 277 9.72 3.33 18.53
CA THR A 277 10.35 3.91 19.72
C THR A 277 11.34 5.03 19.37
N PHE A 278 11.43 5.42 18.08
CA PHE A 278 12.42 6.39 17.59
C PHE A 278 11.77 7.76 17.34
N PRO A 279 12.12 8.80 18.12
CA PRO A 279 11.43 10.08 18.06
C PRO A 279 11.72 10.83 16.76
N THR A 280 10.68 11.04 15.93
CA THR A 280 10.80 11.82 14.68
C THR A 280 9.80 12.96 14.62
N TRP A 281 10.30 14.18 14.90
CA TRP A 281 9.51 15.41 14.99
C TRP A 281 8.66 15.72 13.75
N SER A 282 9.18 15.44 12.55
CA SER A 282 8.47 15.73 11.29
C SER A 282 7.20 14.89 11.08
N LEU A 283 7.07 13.74 11.76
CA LEU A 283 5.87 12.90 11.71
C LEU A 283 4.77 13.30 12.68
N ALA A 284 5.03 14.23 13.61
CA ALA A 284 3.97 14.76 14.44
C ALA A 284 2.89 15.40 13.54
N HIS A 285 1.63 15.28 13.95
CA HIS A 285 0.50 15.95 13.33
C HIS A 285 0.18 17.26 14.09
N PRO A 286 -0.66 18.14 13.53
CA PRO A 286 -1.26 18.12 12.19
C PRO A 286 -0.24 18.22 11.04
N TYR A 287 -0.70 17.82 9.86
CA TYR A 287 -0.07 18.18 8.59
C TYR A 287 -0.70 19.48 8.04
N ARG A 288 -0.39 19.86 6.79
CA ARG A 288 -0.69 21.22 6.28
C ARG A 288 -2.17 21.46 6.13
N MET A 289 -2.92 20.42 5.77
CA MET A 289 -4.35 20.48 5.55
C MET A 289 -5.12 19.51 6.43
N ILE A 290 -4.48 18.46 6.96
CA ILE A 290 -5.19 17.39 7.66
C ILE A 290 -4.61 17.00 9.02
N ALA A 291 -5.47 16.39 9.83
CA ALA A 291 -5.09 15.48 10.89
C ALA A 291 -5.91 14.18 10.71
N HIS A 292 -5.21 13.05 10.77
CA HIS A 292 -5.77 11.74 10.47
C HIS A 292 -5.66 10.81 11.67
N ASN A 293 -6.78 10.25 12.10
CA ASN A 293 -6.84 9.11 13.00
C ASN A 293 -7.20 7.88 12.19
N GLY A 294 -6.23 6.99 11.97
CA GLY A 294 -6.45 5.83 11.12
C GLY A 294 -5.18 5.32 10.45
N GLU A 295 -5.35 4.48 9.43
CA GLU A 295 -4.29 3.95 8.58
C GLU A 295 -4.81 3.82 7.15
N ILE A 296 -4.06 4.32 6.16
CA ILE A 296 -4.38 4.12 4.74
C ILE A 296 -3.78 2.80 4.26
N ASN A 297 -4.60 1.76 4.12
CA ASN A 297 -4.15 0.41 3.77
C ASN A 297 -3.87 0.21 2.26
N THR A 298 -4.28 1.16 1.41
CA THR A 298 -3.96 1.18 -0.03
C THR A 298 -2.76 2.07 -0.39
N LEU A 299 -2.03 2.59 0.62
CA LEU A 299 -1.00 3.63 0.44
C LEU A 299 -0.04 3.36 -0.73
N ARG A 300 0.55 2.15 -0.81
CA ARG A 300 1.54 1.83 -1.84
C ARG A 300 0.95 1.94 -3.24
N GLY A 301 -0.28 1.44 -3.45
CA GLY A 301 -1.00 1.59 -4.71
C GLY A 301 -1.20 3.06 -5.06
N ASN A 302 -1.70 3.86 -4.11
CA ASN A 302 -1.96 5.28 -4.33
C ASN A 302 -0.69 6.09 -4.65
N VAL A 303 0.42 5.80 -3.95
CA VAL A 303 1.72 6.45 -4.20
C VAL A 303 2.25 6.06 -5.58
N ASN A 304 2.17 4.79 -5.96
CA ASN A 304 2.60 4.30 -7.27
C ASN A 304 1.79 4.96 -8.40
N TRP A 305 0.47 5.03 -8.24
CA TRP A 305 -0.40 5.66 -9.23
C TRP A 305 -0.20 7.18 -9.28
N MET A 306 0.04 7.85 -8.16
CA MET A 306 0.39 9.28 -8.16
C MET A 306 1.73 9.51 -8.88
N ALA A 307 2.74 8.68 -8.64
CA ALA A 307 4.03 8.76 -9.33
C ALA A 307 3.88 8.51 -10.84
N ALA A 308 3.06 7.55 -11.25
CA ALA A 308 2.80 7.26 -12.66
C ALA A 308 2.15 8.45 -13.40
N ARG A 309 1.39 9.31 -12.71
CA ARG A 309 0.77 10.53 -13.27
C ARG A 309 1.76 11.64 -13.56
N GLN A 310 2.99 11.58 -13.04
CA GLN A 310 4.00 12.63 -13.21
C GLN A 310 4.22 13.03 -14.67
N ALA A 311 4.25 12.06 -15.57
CA ALA A 311 4.54 12.30 -16.98
C ALA A 311 3.33 12.82 -17.79
N SER A 312 2.10 12.58 -17.32
CA SER A 312 0.88 12.85 -18.09
C SER A 312 0.02 13.99 -17.52
N VAL A 313 0.27 14.43 -16.29
CA VAL A 313 -0.56 15.46 -15.65
C VAL A 313 -0.28 16.86 -16.24
N SER A 314 -1.34 17.64 -16.43
CA SER A 314 -1.27 19.05 -16.78
C SER A 314 -2.33 19.84 -16.00
N SER A 315 -2.06 21.12 -15.72
CA SER A 315 -2.99 22.02 -15.03
C SER A 315 -2.74 23.45 -15.49
N ASP A 316 -3.82 24.16 -15.83
CA ASP A 316 -3.74 25.58 -16.21
C ASP A 316 -3.29 26.48 -15.06
N LEU A 317 -3.64 26.10 -13.82
CA LEU A 317 -3.31 26.86 -12.62
C LEU A 317 -1.85 26.70 -12.19
N TYR A 318 -1.27 25.52 -12.37
CA TYR A 318 0.17 25.31 -12.15
C TYR A 318 1.02 25.72 -13.35
N GLY A 319 0.47 25.66 -14.57
CA GLY A 319 1.22 25.91 -15.79
C GLY A 319 2.46 25.02 -15.90
N LYS A 320 3.60 25.61 -16.25
CA LYS A 320 4.87 24.89 -16.43
C LYS A 320 5.51 24.45 -15.10
N ASP A 321 5.13 25.08 -13.99
CA ASP A 321 5.71 24.81 -12.67
C ASP A 321 5.27 23.46 -12.11
N ILE A 322 4.25 22.82 -12.68
CA ILE A 322 3.81 21.47 -12.28
C ILE A 322 4.96 20.44 -12.29
N ASN A 323 5.92 20.59 -13.22
CA ASN A 323 7.09 19.73 -13.32
C ASN A 323 8.05 19.86 -12.12
N ARG A 324 8.02 20.99 -11.41
CA ARG A 324 8.86 21.29 -10.25
C ARG A 324 8.29 20.71 -8.94
N LEU A 325 7.04 20.25 -8.95
CA LEU A 325 6.37 19.74 -7.76
C LEU A 325 6.77 18.29 -7.43
N TRP A 326 7.38 17.57 -8.38
CA TRP A 326 7.66 16.15 -8.24
C TRP A 326 8.96 15.85 -7.48
N PRO A 327 8.99 14.79 -6.66
CA PRO A 327 7.86 13.91 -6.33
C PRO A 327 6.84 14.59 -5.40
N ILE A 328 5.54 14.32 -5.57
CA ILE A 328 4.48 14.86 -4.69
C ILE A 328 4.68 14.37 -3.25
N SER A 329 4.92 13.06 -3.08
CA SER A 329 5.30 12.43 -1.81
C SER A 329 6.72 11.92 -1.88
N TYR A 330 7.52 12.24 -0.87
CA TYR A 330 8.90 11.76 -0.77
C TYR A 330 8.94 10.36 -0.15
N GLU A 331 9.95 9.57 -0.51
CA GLU A 331 10.15 8.24 0.05
C GLU A 331 10.34 8.29 1.58
N GLY A 332 9.78 7.32 2.31
CA GLY A 332 9.86 7.24 3.78
C GLY A 332 8.89 8.15 4.55
N GLN A 333 7.95 8.83 3.87
CA GLN A 333 6.87 9.56 4.53
C GLN A 333 5.76 8.62 5.04
N SER A 334 5.13 8.97 6.18
CA SER A 334 3.96 8.25 6.69
C SER A 334 2.79 8.30 5.71
N ASP A 335 1.87 7.36 5.82
CA ASP A 335 0.62 7.31 5.06
C ASP A 335 -0.15 8.64 5.02
N THR A 336 -0.25 9.29 6.17
CA THR A 336 -0.99 10.54 6.35
C THR A 336 -0.29 11.70 5.65
N ALA A 337 1.04 11.77 5.71
CA ALA A 337 1.81 12.77 4.99
C ALA A 337 1.60 12.64 3.48
N CYS A 338 1.57 11.41 2.96
CA CYS A 338 1.30 11.15 1.55
C CYS A 338 -0.11 11.59 1.16
N PHE A 339 -1.11 11.34 2.01
CA PHE A 339 -2.47 11.82 1.82
C PHE A 339 -2.53 13.36 1.82
N ASP A 340 -1.91 14.02 2.81
CA ASP A 340 -1.86 15.48 2.92
C ASP A 340 -1.24 16.13 1.68
N ASN A 341 -0.12 15.59 1.18
CA ASN A 341 0.53 16.09 -0.03
C ASN A 341 -0.37 15.93 -1.27
N ALA A 342 -1.09 14.81 -1.38
CA ALA A 342 -2.01 14.58 -2.49
C ALA A 342 -3.23 15.51 -2.41
N LEU A 343 -3.77 15.74 -1.21
CA LEU A 343 -4.88 16.67 -1.00
C LEU A 343 -4.45 18.12 -1.33
N GLU A 344 -3.30 18.56 -0.84
CA GLU A 344 -2.74 19.88 -1.13
C GLU A 344 -2.50 20.05 -2.63
N PHE A 345 -1.98 19.02 -3.31
CA PHE A 345 -1.81 19.04 -4.76
C PHE A 345 -3.13 19.21 -5.52
N LEU A 346 -4.20 18.56 -5.07
CA LEU A 346 -5.53 18.67 -5.68
C LEU A 346 -6.13 20.07 -5.45
N VAL A 347 -6.09 20.55 -4.21
CA VAL A 347 -6.69 21.85 -3.83
C VAL A 347 -5.96 22.99 -4.51
N GLN A 348 -4.63 23.00 -4.46
CA GLN A 348 -3.84 24.03 -5.13
C GLN A 348 -3.95 23.93 -6.66
N GLY A 349 -4.33 22.77 -7.19
CA GLY A 349 -4.60 22.55 -8.62
C GLY A 349 -6.02 22.91 -9.07
N GLY A 350 -6.89 23.40 -8.17
CA GLY A 350 -8.18 24.01 -8.52
C GLY A 350 -9.42 23.32 -7.95
N TYR A 351 -9.28 22.15 -7.32
CA TYR A 351 -10.40 21.52 -6.63
C TYR A 351 -10.78 22.28 -5.35
N SER A 352 -12.07 22.40 -5.06
CA SER A 352 -12.48 22.82 -3.72
C SER A 352 -12.08 21.75 -2.70
N LEU A 353 -11.80 22.15 -1.46
CA LEU A 353 -11.45 21.24 -0.38
C LEU A 353 -12.44 20.06 -0.21
N PRO A 354 -13.78 20.28 -0.11
CA PRO A 354 -14.72 19.16 0.00
C PRO A 354 -14.74 18.27 -1.25
N HIS A 355 -14.53 18.82 -2.46
CA HIS A 355 -14.46 18.04 -3.69
C HIS A 355 -13.24 17.12 -3.71
N ALA A 356 -12.05 17.65 -3.39
CA ALA A 356 -10.83 16.85 -3.33
C ALA A 356 -10.93 15.72 -2.28
N VAL A 357 -11.50 16.01 -1.11
CA VAL A 357 -11.74 14.98 -0.07
C VAL A 357 -12.75 13.92 -0.54
N MET A 358 -13.85 14.30 -1.20
CA MET A 358 -14.83 13.34 -1.75
C MET A 358 -14.25 12.48 -2.89
N MET A 359 -13.28 12.99 -3.63
CA MET A 359 -12.58 12.24 -4.66
C MET A 359 -11.58 11.23 -4.07
N MET A 360 -10.85 11.61 -3.02
CA MET A 360 -9.87 10.73 -2.36
C MET A 360 -10.54 9.68 -1.45
N ILE A 361 -11.63 10.05 -0.77
CA ILE A 361 -12.42 9.19 0.13
C ILE A 361 -13.88 9.16 -0.37
N PRO A 362 -14.15 8.46 -1.48
CA PRO A 362 -15.49 8.40 -2.03
C PRO A 362 -16.39 7.45 -1.22
N GLU A 363 -17.68 7.74 -1.24
CA GLU A 363 -18.71 6.82 -0.72
C GLU A 363 -18.78 5.52 -1.51
N ALA A 364 -19.32 4.47 -0.89
CA ALA A 364 -19.69 3.26 -1.60
C ALA A 364 -20.85 3.53 -2.59
N TRP A 365 -20.52 3.64 -3.88
CA TRP A 365 -21.47 4.03 -4.94
C TRP A 365 -21.87 2.87 -5.87
N ALA A 366 -20.94 1.99 -6.25
CA ALA A 366 -21.10 1.00 -7.33
C ALA A 366 -22.22 -0.04 -7.08
N GLY A 367 -22.56 -0.30 -5.82
CA GLY A 367 -23.60 -1.27 -5.41
C GLY A 367 -24.76 -0.66 -4.64
N ASN A 368 -24.90 0.68 -4.58
CA ASN A 368 -25.90 1.33 -3.74
C ASN A 368 -27.17 1.72 -4.54
N PRO A 369 -28.26 0.93 -4.47
CA PRO A 369 -29.49 1.23 -5.20
C PRO A 369 -30.23 2.47 -4.68
N LEU A 370 -29.92 2.95 -3.48
CA LEU A 370 -30.57 4.11 -2.85
C LEU A 370 -29.89 5.44 -3.18
N MET A 371 -28.74 5.41 -3.87
CA MET A 371 -28.01 6.62 -4.23
C MET A 371 -28.66 7.31 -5.44
N ASP A 372 -28.87 8.63 -5.33
CA ASP A 372 -29.31 9.49 -6.43
C ASP A 372 -28.41 9.35 -7.67
N GLU A 373 -29.01 9.32 -8.86
CA GLU A 373 -28.29 9.08 -10.12
C GLU A 373 -27.23 10.13 -10.43
N ARG A 374 -27.46 11.40 -10.07
CA ARG A 374 -26.47 12.46 -10.32
C ARG A 374 -25.27 12.30 -9.40
N ARG A 375 -25.51 11.94 -8.14
CA ARG A 375 -24.44 11.62 -7.18
C ARG A 375 -23.67 10.36 -7.59
N ARG A 376 -24.35 9.35 -8.10
CA ARG A 376 -23.70 8.16 -8.68
C ARG A 376 -22.81 8.54 -9.87
N ALA A 377 -23.33 9.32 -10.81
CA ALA A 377 -22.58 9.80 -11.97
C ALA A 377 -21.35 10.64 -11.57
N PHE A 378 -21.47 11.46 -10.52
CA PHE A 378 -20.33 12.17 -9.95
C PHE A 378 -19.23 11.20 -9.50
N TYR A 379 -19.56 10.20 -8.66
CA TYR A 379 -18.55 9.27 -8.16
C TYR A 379 -17.97 8.36 -9.24
N GLU A 380 -18.80 7.89 -10.17
CA GLU A 380 -18.38 7.06 -11.30
C GLU A 380 -17.41 7.81 -12.23
N TYR A 381 -17.63 9.10 -12.47
CA TYR A 381 -16.69 9.94 -13.21
C TYR A 381 -15.34 10.07 -12.49
N HIS A 382 -15.35 10.33 -11.18
CA HIS A 382 -14.13 10.54 -10.40
C HIS A 382 -13.35 9.24 -10.11
N ALA A 383 -14.01 8.08 -10.11
CA ALA A 383 -13.35 6.77 -9.94
C ALA A 383 -12.32 6.49 -11.06
N ALA A 384 -12.47 7.11 -12.23
CA ALA A 384 -11.48 7.04 -13.30
C ALA A 384 -10.26 7.95 -13.08
N LEU A 385 -10.45 9.08 -12.38
CA LEU A 385 -9.43 10.09 -12.12
C LEU A 385 -8.53 9.69 -10.95
N MET A 386 -9.14 9.21 -9.85
CA MET A 386 -8.47 8.92 -8.59
C MET A 386 -8.99 7.61 -8.00
N GLU A 387 -8.06 6.70 -7.73
CA GLU A 387 -8.32 5.53 -6.92
C GLU A 387 -8.59 5.92 -5.45
N PRO A 388 -9.53 5.24 -4.76
CA PRO A 388 -9.79 5.50 -3.34
C PRO A 388 -8.55 5.28 -2.46
N TRP A 389 -8.29 6.25 -1.57
CA TRP A 389 -7.34 6.12 -0.48
C TRP A 389 -8.07 5.45 0.70
N ASP A 390 -8.09 4.12 0.68
CA ASP A 390 -8.90 3.28 1.55
C ASP A 390 -8.17 2.93 2.86
N GLY A 391 -8.94 2.43 3.82
CA GLY A 391 -8.49 2.08 5.16
C GLY A 391 -9.27 2.83 6.25
N PRO A 392 -9.13 2.44 7.53
CA PRO A 392 -9.78 3.14 8.62
C PRO A 392 -9.32 4.59 8.65
N ALA A 393 -10.24 5.54 8.55
CA ALA A 393 -9.87 6.95 8.54
C ALA A 393 -10.96 7.81 9.18
N ALA A 394 -10.58 8.57 10.20
CA ALA A 394 -11.27 9.79 10.61
C ALA A 394 -10.34 10.96 10.28
N ILE A 395 -10.65 11.68 9.21
CA ILE A 395 -9.84 12.80 8.74
C ILE A 395 -10.55 14.10 9.10
N ALA A 396 -9.89 14.93 9.90
CA ALA A 396 -10.21 16.33 10.03
C ALA A 396 -9.35 17.13 9.06
N PHE A 397 -9.97 18.07 8.34
CA PHE A 397 -9.30 18.82 7.27
C PHE A 397 -9.66 20.30 7.31
N THR A 398 -8.74 21.16 6.87
CA THR A 398 -8.95 22.61 6.77
C THR A 398 -7.99 23.25 5.77
N ASP A 399 -8.44 24.33 5.14
CA ASP A 399 -7.63 25.26 4.35
C ASP A 399 -7.46 26.64 5.05
N GLY A 400 -7.88 26.74 6.31
CA GLY A 400 -7.90 27.97 7.08
C GLY A 400 -9.19 28.81 6.94
N ARG A 401 -10.06 28.51 5.97
CA ARG A 401 -11.38 29.17 5.76
C ARG A 401 -12.53 28.24 6.08
N GLN A 402 -12.39 26.97 5.70
CA GLN A 402 -13.31 25.90 6.02
C GLN A 402 -12.62 24.90 6.94
N ILE A 403 -13.39 24.27 7.81
CA ILE A 403 -12.92 23.13 8.60
C ILE A 403 -13.98 22.05 8.61
N GLY A 404 -13.57 20.82 8.42
CA GLY A 404 -14.48 19.70 8.31
C GLY A 404 -13.88 18.40 8.79
N ALA A 405 -14.72 17.37 8.75
CA ALA A 405 -14.29 16.01 8.93
C ALA A 405 -15.09 15.05 8.06
N THR A 406 -14.44 13.97 7.65
CA THR A 406 -15.06 12.83 6.98
C THR A 406 -14.57 11.54 7.64
N LEU A 407 -15.39 10.51 7.52
CA LEU A 407 -14.96 9.14 7.78
C LEU A 407 -14.64 8.42 6.47
N ASP A 408 -13.89 7.33 6.59
CA ASP A 408 -13.80 6.33 5.54
C ASP A 408 -15.18 5.74 5.20
N ARG A 409 -15.25 5.03 4.06
CA ARG A 409 -16.48 4.44 3.54
C ARG A 409 -17.17 3.46 4.50
N ASN A 410 -16.42 2.85 5.41
CA ASN A 410 -16.90 1.86 6.37
C ASN A 410 -17.12 2.49 7.76
N GLY A 411 -16.58 3.68 8.01
CA GLY A 411 -16.66 4.40 9.29
C GLY A 411 -15.98 3.64 10.42
N LEU A 412 -14.76 3.16 10.18
CA LEU A 412 -14.01 2.31 11.09
C LEU A 412 -13.40 3.07 12.27
N ARG A 413 -13.44 4.41 12.24
CA ARG A 413 -12.93 5.29 13.30
C ARG A 413 -14.02 6.20 13.85
N PRO A 414 -14.01 6.46 15.17
CA PRO A 414 -15.03 7.32 15.79
C PRO A 414 -14.75 8.79 15.49
N ALA A 415 -15.80 9.52 15.12
CA ALA A 415 -15.81 10.98 15.13
C ALA A 415 -17.16 11.46 15.68
N ARG A 416 -17.10 12.32 16.69
CA ARG A 416 -18.27 12.86 17.39
C ARG A 416 -18.19 14.38 17.39
N TYR A 417 -19.33 15.04 17.28
CA TYR A 417 -19.35 16.49 17.30
C TYR A 417 -20.53 17.03 18.11
N LEU A 418 -20.35 18.27 18.58
CA LEU A 418 -21.39 19.07 19.19
C LEU A 418 -21.35 20.50 18.65
N VAL A 419 -22.49 21.17 18.71
CA VAL A 419 -22.66 22.57 18.34
C VAL A 419 -23.32 23.28 19.51
N THR A 420 -22.80 24.44 19.89
CA THR A 420 -23.29 25.25 21.01
C THR A 420 -24.07 26.48 20.54
N ARG A 421 -24.81 27.12 21.46
CA ARG A 421 -25.60 28.33 21.17
C ARG A 421 -24.75 29.55 20.81
N ASP A 422 -23.50 29.58 21.25
CA ASP A 422 -22.51 30.61 20.91
C ASP A 422 -21.75 30.33 19.60
N ASP A 423 -22.34 29.54 18.71
CA ASP A 423 -21.83 29.20 17.38
C ASP A 423 -20.48 28.45 17.40
N ARG A 424 -20.09 27.78 18.50
CA ARG A 424 -18.92 26.89 18.49
C ARG A 424 -19.30 25.50 18.01
N ILE A 425 -18.43 24.92 17.20
CA ILE A 425 -18.45 23.51 16.85
C ILE A 425 -17.20 22.84 17.42
N VAL A 426 -17.40 21.72 18.11
CA VAL A 426 -16.33 20.88 18.63
C VAL A 426 -16.50 19.49 18.01
N MET A 427 -15.47 19.00 17.34
CA MET A 427 -15.40 17.63 16.83
C MET A 427 -14.20 16.93 17.42
N ALA A 428 -14.36 15.72 17.92
CA ALA A 428 -13.24 14.91 18.36
C ALA A 428 -13.54 13.42 18.23
N SER A 429 -12.51 12.60 18.43
CA SER A 429 -12.66 11.14 18.50
C SER A 429 -13.59 10.71 19.65
N GLU A 430 -13.73 11.55 20.69
CA GLU A 430 -14.59 11.33 21.86
C GLU A 430 -15.42 12.56 22.21
N MET A 431 -16.54 12.36 22.92
CA MET A 431 -17.46 13.46 23.24
C MET A 431 -17.05 14.25 24.49
N GLY A 432 -16.37 13.60 25.44
CA GLY A 432 -16.03 14.18 26.75
C GLY A 432 -14.79 15.09 26.77
N VAL A 433 -14.41 15.65 25.63
CA VAL A 433 -13.15 16.39 25.47
C VAL A 433 -13.18 17.81 26.03
N LEU A 434 -14.37 18.38 26.25
CA LEU A 434 -14.56 19.68 26.88
C LEU A 434 -15.79 19.63 27.80
N LYS A 435 -15.72 20.36 28.92
CA LYS A 435 -16.85 20.53 29.84
C LYS A 435 -17.71 21.69 29.38
N ILE A 436 -18.77 21.38 28.63
CA ILE A 436 -19.74 22.36 28.12
C ILE A 436 -21.08 22.14 28.86
N PRO A 437 -21.72 23.19 29.40
CA PRO A 437 -23.05 23.08 30.00
C PRO A 437 -24.07 22.47 29.00
N GLU A 438 -24.85 21.48 29.43
CA GLU A 438 -25.77 20.77 28.52
C GLU A 438 -26.88 21.69 27.95
N ASP A 439 -27.23 22.77 28.65
CA ASP A 439 -28.20 23.78 28.19
C ASP A 439 -27.66 24.70 27.08
N GLU A 440 -26.33 24.76 26.92
CA GLU A 440 -25.66 25.46 25.83
C GLU A 440 -25.53 24.61 24.55
N ILE A 441 -25.76 23.30 24.63
CA ILE A 441 -25.60 22.38 23.49
C ILE A 441 -26.89 22.39 22.64
N VAL A 442 -26.76 22.79 21.38
CA VAL A 442 -27.83 22.78 20.38
C VAL A 442 -27.92 21.43 19.67
N THR A 443 -26.77 20.87 19.32
CA THR A 443 -26.67 19.59 18.60
C THR A 443 -25.56 18.74 19.21
N LYS A 444 -25.80 17.44 19.35
CA LYS A 444 -24.82 16.46 19.83
C LYS A 444 -24.98 15.18 19.02
N TRP A 445 -24.00 14.83 18.19
CA TRP A 445 -24.15 13.75 17.22
C TRP A 445 -22.84 13.03 16.90
N ARG A 446 -22.91 12.03 16.00
CA ARG A 446 -21.75 11.30 15.47
C ARG A 446 -21.67 11.46 13.95
N LEU A 447 -20.46 11.43 13.42
CA LEU A 447 -20.25 11.34 11.98
C LEU A 447 -20.57 9.91 11.51
N GLN A 448 -21.22 9.79 10.36
CA GLN A 448 -21.62 8.50 9.79
C GLN A 448 -20.72 8.14 8.60
N PRO A 449 -20.54 6.84 8.29
CA PRO A 449 -19.78 6.42 7.11
C PRO A 449 -20.25 7.15 5.85
N GLY A 450 -19.31 7.65 5.07
CA GLY A 450 -19.61 8.38 3.84
C GLY A 450 -20.24 9.76 4.01
N LYS A 451 -20.49 10.26 5.22
CA LYS A 451 -21.01 11.62 5.48
C LYS A 451 -19.87 12.59 5.80
N MET A 452 -19.99 13.83 5.32
CA MET A 452 -19.05 14.92 5.58
C MET A 452 -19.68 15.96 6.51
N LEU A 453 -18.90 16.37 7.52
CA LEU A 453 -19.17 17.54 8.35
C LEU A 453 -18.33 18.69 7.83
N LEU A 454 -18.94 19.84 7.51
CA LEU A 454 -18.22 21.01 7.01
C LEU A 454 -18.75 22.29 7.67
N ALA A 455 -17.85 23.05 8.29
CA ALA A 455 -18.10 24.41 8.73
C ALA A 455 -17.37 25.36 7.78
N ASP A 456 -18.13 26.27 7.16
CA ASP A 456 -17.60 27.33 6.33
C ASP A 456 -17.65 28.64 7.13
N LEU A 457 -16.49 29.15 7.54
CA LEU A 457 -16.39 30.33 8.39
C LEU A 457 -16.62 31.62 7.60
N GLU A 458 -16.45 31.60 6.27
CA GLU A 458 -16.75 32.74 5.41
C GLU A 458 -18.26 32.88 5.20
N GLN A 459 -18.96 31.76 5.00
CA GLN A 459 -20.43 31.73 4.94
C GLN A 459 -21.09 31.83 6.32
N GLY A 460 -20.32 31.62 7.40
CA GLY A 460 -20.82 31.72 8.75
C GLY A 460 -21.81 30.61 9.13
N ARG A 461 -21.70 29.40 8.55
CA ARG A 461 -22.66 28.30 8.78
C ARG A 461 -22.06 26.91 8.63
N LEU A 462 -22.76 25.91 9.19
CA LEU A 462 -22.52 24.50 8.87
C LEU A 462 -23.21 24.17 7.56
N ILE A 463 -22.48 23.54 6.64
CA ILE A 463 -23.00 23.10 5.36
C ILE A 463 -23.48 21.64 5.53
N PRO A 464 -24.77 21.34 5.31
CA PRO A 464 -25.27 19.96 5.38
C PRO A 464 -24.62 19.07 4.32
N ASP A 465 -24.35 17.81 4.66
CA ASP A 465 -23.76 16.81 3.75
C ASP A 465 -24.48 16.73 2.39
N ASP A 466 -25.81 16.65 2.42
CA ASP A 466 -26.60 16.52 1.21
C ASP A 466 -26.56 17.80 0.36
N GLU A 467 -26.35 18.97 0.96
CA GLU A 467 -26.14 20.22 0.23
C GLU A 467 -24.78 20.23 -0.48
N ILE A 468 -23.70 19.87 0.22
CA ILE A 468 -22.34 19.77 -0.35
C ILE A 468 -22.36 18.87 -1.58
N LYS A 469 -22.92 17.67 -1.42
CA LYS A 469 -22.89 16.64 -2.45
C LYS A 469 -23.85 16.92 -3.59
N ALA A 470 -25.02 17.49 -3.31
CA ALA A 470 -25.93 17.91 -4.37
C ALA A 470 -25.36 19.08 -5.17
N ALA A 471 -24.66 20.02 -4.52
CA ALA A 471 -24.00 21.12 -5.22
C ALA A 471 -22.87 20.60 -6.12
N LEU A 472 -21.99 19.74 -5.60
CA LEU A 472 -20.91 19.14 -6.37
C LEU A 472 -21.42 18.21 -7.48
N ALA A 473 -22.44 17.38 -7.24
CA ALA A 473 -23.01 16.53 -8.27
C ALA A 473 -23.76 17.32 -9.37
N LYS A 474 -24.08 18.60 -9.14
CA LYS A 474 -24.75 19.50 -10.09
C LYS A 474 -23.81 20.54 -10.71
N SER A 475 -22.55 20.61 -10.28
CA SER A 475 -21.59 21.61 -10.80
C SER A 475 -21.34 21.41 -12.30
N HIS A 476 -21.38 20.15 -12.75
CA HIS A 476 -21.17 19.76 -14.14
C HIS A 476 -22.13 18.64 -14.58
N PRO A 477 -22.37 18.48 -15.90
CA PRO A 477 -23.23 17.43 -16.43
C PRO A 477 -22.51 16.08 -16.48
N TYR A 478 -22.16 15.52 -15.32
CA TYR A 478 -21.35 14.29 -15.22
C TYR A 478 -21.90 13.10 -16.00
N ARG A 479 -23.23 12.96 -16.11
CA ARG A 479 -23.85 11.88 -16.88
C ARG A 479 -23.62 12.04 -18.38
N GLU A 480 -23.67 13.27 -18.89
CA GLU A 480 -23.32 13.54 -20.29
C GLU A 480 -21.82 13.28 -20.50
N TRP A 481 -20.99 13.68 -19.54
CA TRP A 481 -19.54 13.43 -19.59
C TRP A 481 -19.22 11.94 -19.61
N LEU A 482 -19.88 11.14 -18.78
CA LEU A 482 -19.79 9.68 -18.81
C LEU A 482 -20.20 9.14 -20.17
N GLY A 483 -21.34 9.56 -20.71
CA GLY A 483 -21.85 9.09 -22.01
C GLY A 483 -20.88 9.30 -23.19
N ARG A 484 -20.08 10.38 -23.17
CA ARG A 484 -19.05 10.63 -24.20
C ARG A 484 -17.70 9.97 -23.90
N THR A 485 -17.36 9.72 -22.63
CA THR A 485 -16.01 9.30 -22.21
C THR A 485 -15.93 7.85 -21.72
N GLN A 486 -17.04 7.13 -21.60
CA GLN A 486 -17.09 5.77 -21.05
C GLN A 486 -17.69 4.81 -22.06
N ILE A 487 -17.10 3.63 -22.18
CA ILE A 487 -17.64 2.49 -22.91
C ILE A 487 -17.75 1.34 -21.91
N GLN A 488 -18.92 0.76 -21.75
CA GLN A 488 -19.07 -0.49 -20.99
C GLN A 488 -18.85 -1.68 -21.94
N LEU A 489 -17.95 -2.59 -21.58
CA LEU A 489 -17.61 -3.74 -22.44
C LEU A 489 -18.82 -4.62 -22.77
N GLU A 490 -19.75 -4.77 -21.82
CA GLU A 490 -20.97 -5.57 -21.98
C GLU A 490 -21.94 -4.99 -23.01
N GLU A 491 -21.90 -3.68 -23.22
CA GLU A 491 -22.77 -2.96 -24.17
C GLU A 491 -22.19 -2.95 -25.60
N LEU A 492 -20.92 -3.33 -25.76
CA LEU A 492 -20.30 -3.46 -27.08
C LEU A 492 -20.89 -4.67 -27.83
N PRO A 493 -21.13 -4.53 -29.15
CA PRO A 493 -21.57 -5.64 -29.97
C PRO A 493 -20.49 -6.73 -29.99
N ASP A 494 -20.92 -7.96 -30.26
CA ASP A 494 -20.00 -9.09 -30.33
C ASP A 494 -18.98 -8.92 -31.47
N ALA A 495 -17.74 -9.34 -31.20
CA ALA A 495 -16.69 -9.32 -32.19
C ALA A 495 -17.05 -10.25 -33.37
N LYS A 496 -16.80 -9.77 -34.60
CA LYS A 496 -17.06 -10.56 -35.82
C LYS A 496 -16.14 -11.76 -35.94
N THR A 497 -14.97 -11.68 -35.29
CA THR A 497 -13.93 -12.71 -35.34
C THR A 497 -14.00 -13.54 -34.06
N GLN A 498 -14.02 -14.87 -34.22
CA GLN A 498 -13.82 -15.78 -33.09
C GLN A 498 -12.32 -15.95 -32.84
N GLY A 499 -11.92 -16.00 -31.56
CA GLY A 499 -10.52 -16.15 -31.17
C GLY A 499 -9.89 -17.43 -31.75
N VAL A 500 -8.57 -17.38 -31.96
CA VAL A 500 -7.81 -18.51 -32.51
C VAL A 500 -7.87 -19.69 -31.53
N ARG A 501 -8.42 -20.82 -31.98
CA ARG A 501 -8.35 -22.09 -31.25
C ARG A 501 -6.99 -22.73 -31.50
N SER A 502 -6.35 -23.20 -30.43
CA SER A 502 -5.10 -23.94 -30.56
C SER A 502 -5.36 -25.29 -31.23
N ASN A 503 -4.46 -25.69 -32.14
CA ASN A 503 -4.47 -27.02 -32.74
C ASN A 503 -3.82 -28.08 -31.83
N LEU A 504 -3.28 -27.66 -30.67
CA LEU A 504 -2.66 -28.57 -29.71
C LEU A 504 -3.71 -29.22 -28.80
N PRO A 505 -3.49 -30.49 -28.42
CA PRO A 505 -4.30 -31.14 -27.40
C PRO A 505 -4.42 -30.29 -26.12
N LEU A 506 -5.59 -30.36 -25.47
CA LEU A 506 -5.81 -29.68 -24.19
C LEU A 506 -4.82 -30.14 -23.12
N LEU A 507 -4.51 -31.45 -23.09
CA LEU A 507 -3.60 -32.06 -22.13
C LEU A 507 -2.18 -31.45 -22.22
N ASP A 508 -1.61 -31.37 -23.41
CA ASP A 508 -0.25 -30.84 -23.62
C ASP A 508 -0.16 -29.38 -23.17
N ARG A 509 -1.19 -28.58 -23.46
CA ARG A 509 -1.27 -27.18 -22.99
C ARG A 509 -1.38 -27.11 -21.47
N GLN A 510 -2.25 -27.91 -20.86
CA GLN A 510 -2.38 -28.01 -19.40
C GLN A 510 -1.05 -28.38 -18.74
N GLN A 511 -0.30 -29.33 -19.31
CA GLN A 511 1.02 -29.72 -18.80
C GLN A 511 2.05 -28.60 -18.96
N ALA A 512 2.10 -27.93 -20.10
CA ALA A 512 3.02 -26.82 -20.35
C ALA A 512 2.84 -25.69 -19.34
N PHE A 513 1.61 -25.42 -18.90
CA PHE A 513 1.30 -24.45 -17.84
C PHE A 513 1.39 -25.02 -16.42
N GLY A 514 1.49 -26.33 -16.25
CA GLY A 514 1.70 -26.98 -14.95
C GLY A 514 0.42 -27.27 -14.17
N TYR A 515 -0.66 -27.56 -14.89
CA TYR A 515 -1.90 -28.06 -14.28
C TYR A 515 -1.67 -29.44 -13.70
N SER A 516 -2.19 -29.66 -12.50
CA SER A 516 -2.21 -30.97 -11.86
C SER A 516 -3.61 -31.57 -11.79
N GLN A 517 -3.69 -32.87 -11.48
CA GLN A 517 -4.96 -33.52 -11.17
C GLN A 517 -5.60 -32.95 -9.89
N GLU A 518 -4.80 -32.49 -8.92
CA GLU A 518 -5.31 -31.83 -7.71
C GLU A 518 -5.94 -30.48 -8.03
N ASP A 519 -5.33 -29.68 -8.91
CA ASP A 519 -5.87 -28.39 -9.34
C ASP A 519 -7.29 -28.57 -9.90
N ILE A 520 -7.47 -29.54 -10.78
CA ILE A 520 -8.75 -29.83 -11.42
C ILE A 520 -9.77 -30.36 -10.42
N ASN A 521 -9.42 -31.43 -9.69
CA ASN A 521 -10.37 -32.16 -8.87
C ASN A 521 -10.72 -31.46 -7.56
N ILE A 522 -9.73 -30.85 -6.90
CA ILE A 522 -9.90 -30.21 -5.59
C ILE A 522 -10.32 -28.75 -5.76
N LEU A 523 -9.68 -28.00 -6.66
CA LEU A 523 -9.87 -26.55 -6.74
C LEU A 523 -10.91 -26.15 -7.79
N MET A 524 -10.71 -26.54 -9.05
CA MET A 524 -11.52 -26.01 -10.16
C MET A 524 -12.94 -26.61 -10.19
N THR A 525 -13.09 -27.88 -9.77
CA THR A 525 -14.40 -28.57 -9.72
C THR A 525 -15.43 -27.82 -8.86
N PRO A 526 -15.17 -27.44 -7.59
CA PRO A 526 -16.14 -26.67 -6.80
C PRO A 526 -16.39 -25.26 -7.35
N MET A 527 -15.37 -24.60 -7.91
CA MET A 527 -15.53 -23.28 -8.56
C MET A 527 -16.50 -23.33 -9.73
N ALA A 528 -16.36 -24.34 -10.59
CA ALA A 528 -17.24 -24.59 -11.73
C ALA A 528 -18.65 -25.04 -11.29
N SER A 529 -18.74 -25.88 -10.26
CA SER A 529 -20.00 -26.53 -9.87
C SER A 529 -20.88 -25.66 -8.99
N THR A 530 -20.29 -24.93 -8.03
CA THR A 530 -21.05 -24.19 -6.99
C THR A 530 -20.83 -22.68 -7.08
N GLY A 531 -19.81 -22.23 -7.80
CA GLY A 531 -19.41 -20.83 -7.84
C GLY A 531 -18.76 -20.34 -6.54
N GLU A 532 -18.19 -21.26 -5.77
CA GLU A 532 -17.43 -21.02 -4.55
C GLU A 532 -16.07 -21.71 -4.64
N GLU A 533 -15.07 -21.16 -3.97
CA GLU A 533 -13.74 -21.77 -3.92
C GLU A 533 -13.73 -23.06 -3.09
N ALA A 534 -12.70 -23.89 -3.28
CA ALA A 534 -12.52 -25.09 -2.49
C ALA A 534 -12.29 -24.77 -1.00
N THR A 535 -12.91 -25.57 -0.13
CA THR A 535 -12.64 -25.55 1.30
C THR A 535 -11.73 -26.71 1.67
N GLY A 536 -10.74 -26.44 2.52
CA GLY A 536 -9.77 -27.41 3.02
C GLY A 536 -9.59 -27.31 4.53
N SER A 537 -8.77 -28.18 5.11
CA SER A 537 -8.44 -28.18 6.54
C SER A 537 -6.99 -28.62 6.77
N MET A 538 -6.52 -28.53 8.02
CA MET A 538 -5.12 -28.70 8.42
C MET A 538 -4.19 -27.58 7.92
N GLY A 539 -2.95 -27.57 8.42
CA GLY A 539 -1.93 -26.60 8.00
C GLY A 539 -1.21 -27.04 6.72
N ASN A 540 -0.59 -26.10 6.02
CA ASN A 540 0.32 -26.41 4.92
C ASN A 540 1.66 -26.91 5.50
N ASP A 541 1.96 -28.18 5.26
CA ASP A 541 3.19 -28.85 5.70
C ASP A 541 4.09 -29.29 4.53
N ALA A 542 3.82 -28.78 3.34
CA ALA A 542 4.68 -28.86 2.16
C ALA A 542 5.85 -27.85 2.26
N PRO A 543 6.96 -28.06 1.52
CA PRO A 543 8.08 -27.13 1.51
C PRO A 543 7.66 -25.73 1.03
N ILE A 544 8.34 -24.70 1.55
CA ILE A 544 8.28 -23.39 0.89
C ILE A 544 8.85 -23.51 -0.53
N SER A 545 8.35 -22.72 -1.48
CA SER A 545 8.65 -22.90 -2.90
C SER A 545 10.14 -22.99 -3.22
N ALA A 546 10.97 -22.13 -2.61
CA ALA A 546 12.42 -22.12 -2.81
C ALA A 546 13.19 -23.33 -2.23
N LEU A 547 12.54 -24.18 -1.43
CA LEU A 547 13.12 -25.42 -0.87
C LEU A 547 12.54 -26.68 -1.51
N SER A 548 11.59 -26.55 -2.44
CA SER A 548 11.01 -27.70 -3.13
C SER A 548 11.96 -28.21 -4.21
N ASP A 549 12.00 -29.54 -4.36
CA ASP A 549 12.69 -30.20 -5.48
C ASP A 549 11.83 -30.26 -6.76
N ARG A 550 10.59 -29.76 -6.70
CA ARG A 550 9.65 -29.72 -7.82
C ARG A 550 9.60 -28.32 -8.45
N PRO A 551 9.43 -28.23 -9.79
CA PRO A 551 9.23 -26.93 -10.45
C PRO A 551 8.00 -26.21 -9.88
N LYS A 552 8.17 -24.99 -9.38
CA LYS A 552 7.09 -24.22 -8.77
C LYS A 552 6.57 -23.17 -9.73
N GLN A 553 5.32 -22.77 -9.55
CA GLN A 553 4.78 -21.60 -10.23
C GLN A 553 5.24 -20.33 -9.51
N LEU A 554 5.54 -19.30 -10.29
CA LEU A 554 6.05 -18.02 -9.75
C LEU A 554 5.09 -17.42 -8.71
N PHE A 555 3.78 -17.60 -8.91
CA PHE A 555 2.74 -17.19 -7.96
C PHE A 555 3.00 -17.66 -6.53
N THR A 556 3.49 -18.89 -6.35
CA THR A 556 3.63 -19.53 -5.03
C THR A 556 4.69 -18.85 -4.13
N TYR A 557 5.60 -18.08 -4.71
CA TYR A 557 6.63 -17.32 -4.00
C TYR A 557 6.07 -16.05 -3.32
N PHE A 558 4.88 -15.60 -3.71
CA PHE A 558 4.22 -14.43 -3.15
C PHE A 558 3.22 -14.86 -2.06
N LYS A 559 3.34 -14.30 -0.86
CA LYS A 559 2.42 -14.55 0.24
C LYS A 559 1.53 -13.34 0.44
N GLN A 560 0.21 -13.56 0.50
CA GLN A 560 -0.76 -12.48 0.68
C GLN A 560 -0.51 -11.77 2.01
N ASN A 561 -0.42 -10.45 1.97
CA ASN A 561 -0.38 -9.66 3.18
C ASN A 561 -1.79 -9.57 3.76
N PHE A 562 -1.88 -9.46 5.08
CA PHE A 562 -3.15 -9.33 5.78
C PHE A 562 -2.99 -8.40 6.98
N ALA A 563 -4.08 -7.76 7.35
CA ALA A 563 -4.10 -6.79 8.42
C ALA A 563 -4.16 -7.48 9.79
N GLN A 564 -3.36 -6.99 10.73
CA GLN A 564 -3.37 -7.43 12.12
C GLN A 564 -3.20 -6.21 13.03
N VAL A 565 -4.12 -6.02 13.97
CA VAL A 565 -4.14 -4.95 14.98
C VAL A 565 -4.30 -3.53 14.43
N THR A 566 -3.47 -3.11 13.47
CA THR A 566 -3.35 -1.71 13.03
C THR A 566 -4.57 -1.24 12.24
N ASN A 567 -5.10 -2.11 11.40
CA ASN A 567 -6.37 -1.96 10.71
C ASN A 567 -7.17 -3.27 10.75
N PRO A 568 -8.52 -3.22 10.73
CA PRO A 568 -9.35 -4.41 10.69
C PRO A 568 -9.52 -4.92 9.24
N PRO A 569 -9.64 -6.25 9.04
CA PRO A 569 -10.17 -6.79 7.80
C PRO A 569 -11.66 -6.48 7.65
N ILE A 570 -12.17 -6.57 6.42
CA ILE A 570 -13.59 -6.40 6.07
C ILE A 570 -14.25 -7.78 5.93
N ASP A 571 -15.53 -7.91 6.26
CA ASP A 571 -16.32 -9.11 5.97
C ASP A 571 -16.80 -9.08 4.50
N PRO A 572 -16.21 -9.88 3.60
CA PRO A 572 -16.51 -9.82 2.17
C PRO A 572 -17.90 -10.39 1.81
N ILE A 573 -18.63 -10.93 2.78
CA ILE A 573 -19.97 -11.51 2.60
C ILE A 573 -21.03 -10.57 3.19
N ARG A 574 -20.86 -10.15 4.45
CA ARG A 574 -21.86 -9.32 5.15
C ARG A 574 -21.76 -7.86 4.77
N GLU A 575 -20.57 -7.40 4.38
CA GLU A 575 -20.28 -6.01 4.03
C GLU A 575 -19.97 -5.87 2.52
N GLU A 576 -20.40 -6.82 1.68
CA GLU A 576 -20.15 -6.84 0.23
C GLU A 576 -20.54 -5.51 -0.47
N LEU A 577 -21.57 -4.82 0.03
CA LEU A 577 -22.07 -3.56 -0.53
C LEU A 577 -21.05 -2.42 -0.54
N VAL A 578 -20.03 -2.45 0.32
CA VAL A 578 -18.96 -1.43 0.34
C VAL A 578 -17.80 -1.78 -0.61
N MET A 579 -17.80 -3.00 -1.14
CA MET A 579 -16.74 -3.54 -1.99
C MET A 579 -17.08 -3.43 -3.49
N SER A 580 -16.07 -3.43 -4.35
CA SER A 580 -16.26 -3.38 -5.80
C SER A 580 -15.13 -4.06 -6.57
N LEU A 581 -15.52 -4.82 -7.60
CA LEU A 581 -14.62 -5.42 -8.58
C LEU A 581 -14.54 -4.63 -9.90
N VAL A 582 -15.20 -3.47 -9.98
CA VAL A 582 -15.15 -2.62 -11.17
C VAL A 582 -13.70 -2.29 -11.51
N SER A 583 -13.36 -2.44 -12.78
CA SER A 583 -12.03 -2.14 -13.31
C SER A 583 -12.14 -1.27 -14.56
N ILE A 584 -11.16 -0.39 -14.74
CA ILE A 584 -11.09 0.53 -15.86
C ILE A 584 -9.86 0.14 -16.68
N ILE A 585 -10.09 -0.20 -17.94
CA ILE A 585 -9.08 -0.58 -18.91
C ILE A 585 -8.80 0.60 -19.83
N GLY A 586 -7.53 0.99 -19.92
CA GLY A 586 -7.08 2.00 -20.88
C GLY A 586 -6.49 3.25 -20.23
N PRO A 587 -6.41 4.36 -20.98
CA PRO A 587 -5.71 5.55 -20.53
C PRO A 587 -6.48 6.22 -19.38
N ARG A 588 -5.74 6.67 -18.38
CA ARG A 588 -6.28 7.46 -17.28
C ARG A 588 -6.43 8.93 -17.71
N PRO A 589 -7.57 9.58 -17.42
CA PRO A 589 -7.77 10.98 -17.76
C PRO A 589 -6.84 11.90 -16.98
N ASN A 590 -6.65 13.11 -17.50
CA ASN A 590 -5.88 14.13 -16.80
C ASN A 590 -6.57 14.51 -15.48
N LEU A 591 -5.79 14.53 -14.39
CA LEU A 591 -6.31 14.77 -13.04
C LEU A 591 -6.92 16.17 -12.87
N PHE A 592 -6.51 17.17 -13.65
CA PHE A 592 -7.04 18.54 -13.56
C PHE A 592 -7.90 18.94 -14.77
N ASP A 593 -8.54 17.96 -15.42
CA ASP A 593 -9.61 18.25 -16.38
C ASP A 593 -10.92 18.61 -15.65
N LEU A 594 -10.94 19.79 -15.03
CA LEU A 594 -12.07 20.24 -14.19
C LEU A 594 -13.34 20.54 -15.00
N GLU A 595 -13.19 20.92 -16.27
CA GLU A 595 -14.30 21.28 -17.15
C GLU A 595 -14.79 20.12 -18.01
N GLY A 596 -14.20 18.93 -17.86
CA GLY A 596 -14.50 17.79 -18.70
C GLY A 596 -14.29 18.18 -20.17
N LEU A 597 -13.06 18.44 -20.57
CA LEU A 597 -12.71 18.64 -21.97
C LEU A 597 -12.15 17.35 -22.59
N ALA A 598 -11.95 16.31 -21.79
CA ALA A 598 -11.52 15.01 -22.27
C ALA A 598 -12.57 14.37 -23.18
N ASP A 599 -12.17 14.11 -24.42
CA ASP A 599 -12.90 13.27 -25.38
C ASP A 599 -12.32 11.84 -25.45
N THR A 600 -11.29 11.56 -24.66
CA THR A 600 -10.68 10.23 -24.61
C THR A 600 -11.61 9.26 -23.88
N LYS A 601 -12.07 8.24 -24.62
CA LYS A 601 -12.92 7.19 -24.06
C LYS A 601 -12.10 6.27 -23.14
N ARG A 602 -12.74 5.73 -22.10
CA ARG A 602 -12.25 4.69 -21.20
C ARG A 602 -13.13 3.44 -21.30
N LEU A 603 -12.54 2.26 -21.20
CA LEU A 603 -13.27 1.00 -21.24
C LEU A 603 -13.49 0.53 -19.81
N GLU A 604 -14.73 0.28 -19.43
CA GLU A 604 -15.08 -0.21 -18.11
C GLU A 604 -15.56 -1.65 -18.18
N VAL A 605 -15.14 -2.43 -17.18
CA VAL A 605 -15.64 -3.78 -16.92
C VAL A 605 -16.17 -3.86 -15.50
N ARG A 606 -17.31 -4.53 -15.32
CA ARG A 606 -17.93 -4.70 -14.00
C ARG A 606 -17.11 -5.56 -13.06
N GLN A 607 -16.27 -6.43 -13.63
CA GLN A 607 -15.35 -7.32 -12.92
C GLN A 607 -14.17 -7.67 -13.83
N PRO A 608 -12.99 -7.99 -13.28
CA PRO A 608 -11.75 -8.06 -14.05
C PRO A 608 -11.57 -9.36 -14.84
N ILE A 609 -12.42 -10.38 -14.65
CA ILE A 609 -12.25 -11.68 -15.32
C ILE A 609 -13.03 -11.71 -16.64
N LEU A 610 -12.34 -11.70 -17.76
CA LEU A 610 -12.94 -11.61 -19.08
C LEU A 610 -13.23 -12.99 -19.65
N THR A 611 -14.41 -13.17 -20.27
CA THR A 611 -14.64 -14.32 -21.15
C THR A 611 -13.82 -14.19 -22.44
N ASP A 612 -13.66 -15.29 -23.19
CA ASP A 612 -12.98 -15.23 -24.49
C ASP A 612 -13.69 -14.28 -25.46
N ALA A 613 -15.03 -14.23 -25.41
CA ALA A 613 -15.82 -13.32 -26.22
C ALA A 613 -15.57 -11.85 -25.83
N ASP A 614 -15.51 -11.56 -24.53
CA ASP A 614 -15.19 -10.23 -24.03
C ASP A 614 -13.79 -9.78 -24.44
N LEU A 615 -12.79 -10.68 -24.39
CA LEU A 615 -11.45 -10.37 -24.85
C LEU A 615 -11.41 -10.04 -26.35
N GLU A 616 -12.15 -10.76 -27.18
CA GLU A 616 -12.21 -10.45 -28.62
C GLU A 616 -12.88 -9.11 -28.91
N LYS A 617 -13.87 -8.68 -28.10
CA LYS A 617 -14.40 -7.31 -28.15
C LYS A 617 -13.30 -6.28 -27.88
N ILE A 618 -12.42 -6.53 -26.90
CA ILE A 618 -11.27 -5.66 -26.61
C ILE A 618 -10.24 -5.68 -27.75
N ARG A 619 -9.97 -6.85 -28.32
CA ARG A 619 -9.01 -7.01 -29.42
C ARG A 619 -9.45 -6.29 -30.69
N SER A 620 -10.76 -6.22 -30.94
CA SER A 620 -11.36 -5.55 -32.11
C SER A 620 -11.99 -4.18 -31.80
N ILE A 621 -11.71 -3.61 -30.62
CA ILE A 621 -12.35 -2.38 -30.14
C ILE A 621 -12.18 -1.17 -31.09
N GLY A 622 -11.05 -1.10 -31.80
CA GLY A 622 -10.78 -0.05 -32.79
C GLY A 622 -11.63 -0.15 -34.06
N GLU A 623 -12.24 -1.30 -34.34
CA GLU A 623 -13.14 -1.53 -35.47
C GLU A 623 -14.63 -1.42 -35.07
N ILE A 624 -14.93 -1.74 -33.80
CA ILE A 624 -16.30 -1.88 -33.29
C ILE A 624 -16.91 -0.54 -32.88
N ALA A 625 -16.10 0.36 -32.35
CA ALA A 625 -16.57 1.64 -31.83
C ALA A 625 -15.92 2.81 -32.58
N GLU A 626 -16.63 3.93 -32.71
CA GLU A 626 -16.06 5.25 -33.04
C GLU A 626 -15.10 5.69 -31.92
N SER A 627 -13.97 5.00 -31.78
CA SER A 627 -13.19 5.02 -30.55
C SER A 627 -11.72 5.34 -30.80
N HIS A 628 -11.19 6.16 -29.90
CA HIS A 628 -9.77 6.42 -29.76
C HIS A 628 -8.99 5.19 -29.26
N PHE A 629 -9.62 4.01 -29.14
CA PHE A 629 -8.97 2.79 -28.67
C PHE A 629 -8.19 2.08 -29.76
N LYS A 630 -6.97 1.75 -29.44
CA LYS A 630 -6.11 0.87 -30.21
C LYS A 630 -5.57 -0.17 -29.27
N SER A 631 -5.97 -1.42 -29.47
CA SER A 631 -5.42 -2.55 -28.75
C SER A 631 -4.31 -3.22 -29.57
N ARG A 632 -3.29 -3.74 -28.88
CA ARG A 632 -2.24 -4.56 -29.50
C ARG A 632 -1.96 -5.78 -28.65
N THR A 633 -1.97 -6.93 -29.29
CA THR A 633 -1.55 -8.18 -28.66
C THR A 633 -0.04 -8.34 -28.78
N LEU A 634 0.61 -8.50 -27.64
CA LEU A 634 2.02 -8.81 -27.54
C LEU A 634 2.17 -10.26 -27.11
N ASP A 635 2.89 -11.01 -27.93
CA ASP A 635 3.21 -12.40 -27.66
C ASP A 635 4.22 -12.51 -26.51
N THR A 636 3.84 -13.28 -25.50
CA THR A 636 4.61 -13.58 -24.29
C THR A 636 5.18 -15.00 -24.31
N THR A 637 5.39 -15.56 -25.50
CA THR A 637 6.10 -16.82 -25.71
C THR A 637 7.43 -16.59 -26.43
N PHE A 638 8.40 -17.48 -26.22
CA PHE A 638 9.70 -17.43 -26.88
C PHE A 638 10.14 -18.80 -27.42
N HIS A 639 11.05 -18.77 -28.40
CA HIS A 639 11.49 -19.99 -29.07
C HIS A 639 12.27 -20.91 -28.13
N ALA A 640 11.88 -22.19 -28.07
CA ALA A 640 12.45 -23.19 -27.15
C ALA A 640 13.97 -23.38 -27.33
N GLY A 641 14.47 -23.16 -28.55
CA GLY A 641 15.92 -23.23 -28.84
C GLY A 641 16.78 -22.17 -28.12
N LEU A 642 16.20 -21.13 -27.54
CA LEU A 642 16.93 -20.18 -26.69
C LEU A 642 17.20 -20.73 -25.27
N GLY A 643 16.41 -21.72 -24.83
CA GLY A 643 16.46 -22.29 -23.49
C GLY A 643 16.25 -21.26 -22.37
N ALA A 644 16.55 -21.66 -21.13
CA ALA A 644 16.38 -20.82 -19.95
C ALA A 644 17.20 -19.52 -20.02
N ALA A 645 18.40 -19.55 -20.61
CA ALA A 645 19.29 -18.39 -20.71
C ALA A 645 18.71 -17.25 -21.56
N GLY A 646 17.77 -17.53 -22.47
CA GLY A 646 17.15 -16.52 -23.32
C GLY A 646 16.08 -15.65 -22.64
N MET A 647 15.60 -16.03 -21.45
CA MET A 647 14.42 -15.39 -20.84
C MET A 647 14.64 -13.91 -20.52
N GLU A 648 15.83 -13.52 -20.08
CA GLU A 648 16.13 -12.11 -19.78
C GLU A 648 16.02 -11.22 -21.02
N GLN A 649 16.66 -11.64 -22.12
CA GLN A 649 16.61 -10.93 -23.40
C GLN A 649 15.16 -10.79 -23.89
N VAL A 650 14.38 -11.87 -23.83
CA VAL A 650 12.98 -11.89 -24.27
C VAL A 650 12.12 -10.92 -23.44
N LEU A 651 12.36 -10.82 -22.13
CA LEU A 651 11.65 -9.87 -21.26
C LEU A 651 12.00 -8.43 -21.61
N ASP A 652 13.27 -8.13 -21.88
CA ASP A 652 13.72 -6.81 -22.30
C ASP A 652 13.11 -6.43 -23.66
N GLU A 653 13.05 -7.38 -24.61
CA GLU A 653 12.38 -7.20 -25.90
C GLU A 653 10.86 -7.01 -25.77
N LEU A 654 10.19 -7.74 -24.86
CA LEU A 654 8.77 -7.56 -24.55
C LEU A 654 8.51 -6.15 -24.00
N CYS A 655 9.34 -5.69 -23.07
CA CYS A 655 9.25 -4.34 -22.51
C CYS A 655 9.45 -3.26 -23.59
N ALA A 656 10.44 -3.43 -24.47
CA ALA A 656 10.68 -2.52 -25.58
C ALA A 656 9.53 -2.51 -26.60
N ARG A 657 8.95 -3.66 -26.94
CA ARG A 657 7.76 -3.76 -27.82
C ARG A 657 6.54 -3.10 -27.18
N ALA A 658 6.33 -3.28 -25.88
CA ALA A 658 5.26 -2.61 -25.14
C ALA A 658 5.43 -1.09 -25.16
N GLU A 659 6.62 -0.58 -24.84
CA GLU A 659 6.93 0.84 -24.93
C GLU A 659 6.71 1.39 -26.35
N GLY A 660 7.23 0.72 -27.37
CA GLY A 660 7.05 1.10 -28.77
C GLY A 660 5.57 1.19 -29.16
N ALA A 661 4.77 0.19 -28.77
CA ALA A 661 3.33 0.19 -29.02
C ALA A 661 2.62 1.40 -28.38
N VAL A 662 2.93 1.73 -27.12
CA VAL A 662 2.32 2.90 -26.46
C VAL A 662 2.71 4.20 -27.15
N ARG A 663 3.97 4.33 -27.58
CA ARG A 663 4.45 5.50 -28.34
C ARG A 663 3.78 5.63 -29.72
N GLU A 664 3.35 4.53 -30.32
CA GLU A 664 2.55 4.50 -31.56
C GLU A 664 1.06 4.85 -31.32
N GLY A 665 0.66 5.12 -30.07
CA GLY A 665 -0.71 5.47 -29.70
C GLY A 665 -1.60 4.27 -29.37
N VAL A 666 -1.02 3.09 -29.12
CA VAL A 666 -1.75 1.95 -28.54
C VAL A 666 -2.05 2.25 -27.07
N ASN A 667 -3.31 2.07 -26.67
CA ASN A 667 -3.78 2.38 -25.32
C ASN A 667 -4.40 1.17 -24.61
N ILE A 668 -4.39 -0.01 -25.23
CA ILE A 668 -4.61 -1.29 -24.55
C ILE A 668 -3.54 -2.29 -25.03
N ILE A 669 -2.75 -2.84 -24.10
CA ILE A 669 -1.82 -3.93 -24.38
C ILE A 669 -2.44 -5.23 -23.87
N ILE A 670 -2.56 -6.21 -24.76
CA ILE A 670 -2.96 -7.58 -24.42
C ILE A 670 -1.69 -8.43 -24.38
N LEU A 671 -1.24 -8.83 -23.19
CA LEU A 671 -0.15 -9.78 -23.02
C LEU A 671 -0.72 -11.19 -23.19
N SER A 672 -0.28 -11.93 -24.21
CA SER A 672 -0.89 -13.22 -24.58
C SER A 672 0.14 -14.34 -24.66
N ASP A 673 -0.14 -15.47 -24.03
CA ASP A 673 0.66 -16.72 -24.15
C ASP A 673 -0.02 -17.78 -25.04
N ARG A 674 -1.09 -17.40 -25.77
CA ARG A 674 -1.90 -18.30 -26.60
C ARG A 674 -1.09 -19.02 -27.70
N MET A 675 0.08 -18.49 -28.07
CA MET A 675 1.01 -19.05 -29.05
C MET A 675 1.88 -20.19 -28.49
N VAL A 676 1.65 -20.66 -27.26
CA VAL A 676 2.37 -21.82 -26.69
C VAL A 676 2.31 -23.02 -27.64
N GLY A 677 3.43 -23.72 -27.77
CA GLY A 677 3.53 -24.92 -28.59
C GLY A 677 4.87 -25.62 -28.41
N SER A 678 5.10 -26.70 -29.15
CA SER A 678 6.30 -27.54 -28.95
C SER A 678 7.63 -26.80 -29.16
N ASP A 679 7.64 -25.72 -29.93
CA ASP A 679 8.79 -24.85 -30.18
C ASP A 679 8.68 -23.49 -29.45
N ARG A 680 7.63 -23.26 -28.66
CA ARG A 680 7.34 -21.97 -28.01
C ARG A 680 7.02 -22.11 -26.52
N ILE A 681 7.93 -21.62 -25.69
CA ILE A 681 7.82 -21.64 -24.22
C ILE A 681 7.06 -20.37 -23.76
N PRO A 682 6.01 -20.49 -22.93
CA PRO A 682 5.35 -19.32 -22.36
C PRO A 682 6.20 -18.72 -21.24
N ILE A 683 6.36 -17.39 -21.26
CA ILE A 683 6.92 -16.65 -20.12
C ILE A 683 5.90 -16.74 -18.98
N PRO A 684 6.31 -16.93 -17.71
CA PRO A 684 5.38 -16.87 -16.58
C PRO A 684 4.55 -15.58 -16.63
N SER A 685 3.24 -15.72 -16.64
CA SER A 685 2.30 -14.64 -16.92
C SER A 685 2.45 -13.47 -15.93
N LEU A 686 2.71 -13.80 -14.66
CA LEU A 686 3.01 -12.83 -13.61
C LEU A 686 4.28 -12.02 -13.89
N LEU A 687 5.34 -12.68 -14.37
CA LEU A 687 6.61 -12.03 -14.70
C LEU A 687 6.45 -11.11 -15.91
N ALA A 688 5.77 -11.57 -16.96
CA ALA A 688 5.49 -10.76 -18.14
C ALA A 688 4.66 -9.51 -17.78
N CYS A 689 3.59 -9.67 -16.99
CA CYS A 689 2.75 -8.58 -16.52
C CYS A 689 3.55 -7.56 -15.70
N ALA A 690 4.27 -8.02 -14.68
CA ALA A 690 5.02 -7.14 -13.78
C ALA A 690 6.18 -6.42 -14.49
N ALA A 691 6.91 -7.13 -15.36
CA ALA A 691 8.00 -6.54 -16.15
C ALA A 691 7.51 -5.36 -17.01
N VAL A 692 6.42 -5.57 -17.77
CA VAL A 692 5.82 -4.53 -18.61
C VAL A 692 5.23 -3.40 -17.75
N HIS A 693 4.52 -3.73 -16.67
CA HIS A 693 3.94 -2.76 -15.75
C HIS A 693 5.00 -1.80 -15.20
N HIS A 694 6.06 -2.34 -14.60
CA HIS A 694 7.13 -1.54 -13.99
C HIS A 694 7.98 -0.80 -15.03
N HIS A 695 8.21 -1.39 -16.22
CA HIS A 695 8.89 -0.70 -17.32
C HIS A 695 8.11 0.53 -17.79
N LEU A 696 6.80 0.39 -17.98
CA LEU A 696 5.94 1.51 -18.38
C LEU A 696 5.83 2.59 -17.29
N ILE A 697 5.94 2.23 -16.00
CA ILE A 697 6.04 3.22 -14.92
C ILE A 697 7.34 4.01 -15.04
N ARG A 698 8.48 3.33 -15.16
CA ARG A 698 9.82 3.96 -15.25
C ARG A 698 9.96 4.89 -16.45
N THR A 699 9.27 4.57 -17.55
CA THR A 699 9.27 5.37 -18.79
C THR A 699 8.17 6.43 -18.83
N GLY A 700 7.32 6.53 -17.80
CA GLY A 700 6.24 7.51 -17.71
C GLY A 700 5.05 7.25 -18.64
N LEU A 701 4.86 6.01 -19.08
CA LEU A 701 3.85 5.61 -20.07
C LEU A 701 2.68 4.82 -19.46
N ARG A 702 2.77 4.39 -18.19
CA ARG A 702 1.78 3.47 -17.59
C ARG A 702 0.36 4.05 -17.50
N THR A 703 0.19 5.36 -17.34
CA THR A 703 -1.14 6.00 -17.31
C THR A 703 -1.79 6.11 -18.68
N SER A 704 -1.03 5.93 -19.76
CA SER A 704 -1.52 6.06 -21.14
C SER A 704 -2.07 4.75 -21.73
N VAL A 705 -1.95 3.64 -21.01
CA VAL A 705 -2.27 2.30 -21.53
C VAL A 705 -2.86 1.40 -20.46
N GLY A 706 -3.84 0.59 -20.83
CA GLY A 706 -4.34 -0.50 -20.00
C GLY A 706 -3.65 -1.82 -20.29
N ILE A 707 -3.49 -2.66 -19.27
CA ILE A 707 -2.85 -3.99 -19.41
C ILE A 707 -3.90 -5.08 -19.18
N VAL A 708 -4.12 -5.90 -20.20
CA VAL A 708 -4.96 -7.10 -20.16
C VAL A 708 -4.07 -8.33 -20.30
N VAL A 709 -4.28 -9.34 -19.47
CA VAL A 709 -3.51 -10.59 -19.51
C VAL A 709 -4.39 -11.72 -20.05
N GLU A 710 -4.06 -12.23 -21.23
CA GLU A 710 -4.61 -13.46 -21.80
C GLU A 710 -3.64 -14.59 -21.50
N SER A 711 -3.99 -15.48 -20.58
CA SER A 711 -3.04 -16.50 -20.12
C SER A 711 -3.66 -17.87 -19.85
N GLY A 712 -2.91 -18.90 -20.20
CA GLY A 712 -3.22 -20.28 -19.84
C GLY A 712 -2.80 -20.67 -18.42
N GLU A 713 -2.04 -19.84 -17.71
CA GLU A 713 -1.48 -20.18 -16.38
C GLU A 713 -2.45 -19.96 -15.17
N PRO A 714 -3.24 -18.86 -15.11
CA PRO A 714 -4.06 -18.54 -13.95
C PRO A 714 -5.27 -19.47 -13.79
N ARG A 715 -5.39 -20.09 -12.61
CA ARG A 715 -6.48 -21.00 -12.26
C ARG A 715 -6.89 -21.00 -10.79
N GLU A 716 -6.03 -20.45 -9.92
CA GLU A 716 -6.34 -20.24 -8.50
C GLU A 716 -6.64 -18.78 -8.22
N VAL A 717 -7.50 -18.51 -7.23
CA VAL A 717 -7.80 -17.15 -6.74
C VAL A 717 -6.52 -16.34 -6.49
N HIS A 718 -5.50 -16.99 -5.94
CA HIS A 718 -4.20 -16.36 -5.66
C HIS A 718 -3.48 -15.88 -6.94
N HIS A 719 -3.60 -16.60 -8.06
CA HIS A 719 -2.97 -16.22 -9.34
C HIS A 719 -3.57 -14.92 -9.88
N PHE A 720 -4.91 -14.82 -9.86
CA PHE A 720 -5.63 -13.60 -10.24
C PHE A 720 -5.29 -12.43 -9.33
N ALA A 721 -5.20 -12.67 -8.01
CA ALA A 721 -4.82 -11.64 -7.06
C ALA A 721 -3.38 -11.13 -7.29
N CYS A 722 -2.43 -12.00 -7.66
CA CYS A 722 -1.07 -11.58 -8.00
C CYS A 722 -1.06 -10.74 -9.27
N LEU A 723 -1.68 -11.21 -10.35
CA LEU A 723 -1.75 -10.45 -11.62
C LEU A 723 -2.37 -9.05 -11.40
N ALA A 724 -3.46 -8.97 -10.64
CA ALA A 724 -4.06 -7.69 -10.26
C ALA A 724 -3.06 -6.82 -9.47
N GLY A 725 -2.45 -7.36 -8.42
CA GLY A 725 -1.51 -6.64 -7.56
C GLY A 725 -0.29 -6.10 -8.30
N TYR A 726 0.10 -6.72 -9.42
CA TYR A 726 1.20 -6.31 -10.29
C TYR A 726 0.74 -5.67 -11.62
N GLY A 727 -0.51 -5.22 -11.68
CA GLY A 727 -0.94 -4.19 -12.63
C GLY A 727 -1.84 -4.64 -13.79
N ALA A 728 -2.34 -5.87 -13.78
CA ALA A 728 -3.35 -6.32 -14.72
C ALA A 728 -4.72 -5.71 -14.39
N GLU A 729 -5.30 -4.96 -15.33
CA GLU A 729 -6.63 -4.36 -15.18
C GLU A 729 -7.73 -5.37 -15.49
N ALA A 730 -7.44 -6.34 -16.36
CA ALA A 730 -8.33 -7.45 -16.66
C ALA A 730 -7.56 -8.70 -17.07
N ILE A 731 -8.15 -9.87 -16.87
CA ILE A 731 -7.51 -11.18 -17.05
C ILE A 731 -8.48 -12.11 -17.77
N ASN A 732 -8.04 -12.71 -18.87
CA ASN A 732 -8.74 -13.79 -19.57
C ASN A 732 -8.01 -15.12 -19.34
N PRO A 733 -8.54 -16.00 -18.45
CA PRO A 733 -7.93 -17.31 -18.17
C PRO A 733 -8.44 -18.38 -19.16
N TYR A 734 -8.13 -18.24 -20.45
CA TYR A 734 -8.73 -19.05 -21.51
C TYR A 734 -8.58 -20.57 -21.27
N LEU A 735 -7.40 -21.02 -20.83
CA LEU A 735 -7.16 -22.46 -20.64
C LEU A 735 -7.93 -23.01 -19.44
N ALA A 736 -8.16 -22.19 -18.41
CA ALA A 736 -9.01 -22.57 -17.29
C ALA A 736 -10.46 -22.78 -17.75
N PHE A 737 -10.99 -21.90 -18.61
CA PHE A 737 -12.32 -22.06 -19.21
C PHE A 737 -12.43 -23.32 -20.06
N GLU A 738 -11.47 -23.56 -20.95
CA GLU A 738 -11.44 -24.79 -21.75
C GLU A 738 -11.39 -26.05 -20.86
N THR A 739 -10.64 -25.99 -19.75
CA THR A 739 -10.51 -27.08 -18.79
C THR A 739 -11.82 -27.38 -18.04
N ILE A 740 -12.52 -26.35 -17.54
CA ILE A 740 -13.80 -26.55 -16.83
C ILE A 740 -14.93 -27.00 -17.76
N VAL A 741 -14.92 -26.56 -19.02
CA VAL A 741 -15.88 -27.03 -20.02
C VAL A 741 -15.59 -28.48 -20.41
N ALA A 742 -14.32 -28.86 -20.58
CA ALA A 742 -13.93 -30.24 -20.89
C ALA A 742 -14.25 -31.23 -19.76
N MET A 743 -14.40 -30.77 -18.51
CA MET A 743 -14.81 -31.62 -17.38
C MET A 743 -16.32 -31.65 -17.13
N LYS A 744 -17.15 -31.02 -17.98
CA LYS A 744 -18.62 -30.91 -17.82
C LYS A 744 -19.29 -32.23 -17.40
N ASP A 745 -18.96 -33.33 -18.06
CA ASP A 745 -19.55 -34.66 -17.79
C ASP A 745 -19.10 -35.28 -16.45
N ARG A 746 -18.08 -34.72 -15.82
CA ARG A 746 -17.53 -35.16 -14.52
C ARG A 746 -17.97 -34.27 -13.36
N LEU A 747 -18.64 -33.15 -13.64
CA LEU A 747 -19.14 -32.27 -12.59
C LEU A 747 -20.26 -32.97 -11.79
N PRO A 748 -20.36 -32.72 -10.48
CA PRO A 748 -21.43 -33.30 -9.65
C PRO A 748 -22.86 -32.93 -10.08
N VAL A 749 -23.01 -31.87 -10.89
CA VAL A 749 -24.28 -31.33 -11.36
C VAL A 749 -24.22 -31.10 -12.87
N PRO A 750 -25.23 -31.51 -13.66
CA PRO A 750 -25.28 -31.21 -15.08
C PRO A 750 -25.55 -29.72 -15.28
N LEU A 751 -24.64 -29.03 -15.97
CA LEU A 751 -24.68 -27.59 -16.21
C LEU A 751 -24.29 -27.31 -17.66
N GLU A 752 -24.87 -26.26 -18.25
CA GLU A 752 -24.44 -25.79 -19.57
C GLU A 752 -23.14 -24.98 -19.48
N ASP A 753 -22.40 -24.94 -20.59
CA ASP A 753 -21.06 -24.34 -20.67
C ASP A 753 -21.06 -22.88 -20.18
N TYR A 754 -22.09 -22.12 -20.55
CA TYR A 754 -22.28 -20.74 -20.08
C TYR A 754 -22.40 -20.64 -18.55
N GLU A 755 -23.18 -21.54 -17.93
CA GLU A 755 -23.38 -21.53 -16.49
C GLU A 755 -22.12 -21.98 -15.74
N ILE A 756 -21.36 -22.94 -16.29
CA ILE A 756 -20.06 -23.38 -15.76
C ILE A 756 -19.07 -22.21 -15.72
N VAL A 757 -18.92 -21.49 -16.84
CA VAL A 757 -18.03 -20.33 -16.94
C VAL A 757 -18.48 -19.22 -15.99
N LYS A 758 -19.80 -18.94 -15.93
CA LYS A 758 -20.37 -17.93 -15.03
C LYS A 758 -20.11 -18.25 -13.55
N ARG A 759 -20.27 -19.51 -13.13
CA ARG A 759 -19.97 -19.94 -11.75
C ARG A 759 -18.49 -19.82 -11.44
N TYR A 760 -17.62 -20.24 -12.36
CA TYR A 760 -16.18 -20.11 -12.18
C TYR A 760 -15.74 -18.64 -12.02
N ILE A 761 -16.25 -17.74 -12.87
CA ILE A 761 -16.02 -16.28 -12.74
C ILE A 761 -16.52 -15.76 -11.39
N LYS A 762 -17.75 -16.14 -10.99
CA LYS A 762 -18.32 -15.77 -9.68
C LYS A 762 -17.42 -16.22 -8.52
N SER A 763 -16.91 -17.45 -8.58
CA SER A 763 -16.02 -17.99 -7.57
C SER A 763 -14.72 -17.19 -7.45
N ILE A 764 -14.12 -16.82 -8.58
CA ILE A 764 -12.92 -15.98 -8.58
C ILE A 764 -13.24 -14.59 -8.03
N GLY A 765 -14.36 -13.98 -8.43
CA GLY A 765 -14.80 -12.69 -7.93
C GLY A 765 -14.95 -12.68 -6.40
N LYS A 766 -15.65 -13.68 -5.84
CA LYS A 766 -15.75 -13.87 -4.38
C LYS A 766 -14.38 -14.09 -3.72
N GLY A 767 -13.53 -14.89 -4.36
CA GLY A 767 -12.16 -15.11 -3.91
C GLY A 767 -11.33 -13.82 -3.86
N LEU A 768 -11.43 -12.97 -4.89
CA LEU A 768 -10.76 -11.67 -4.94
C LEU A 768 -11.27 -10.74 -3.84
N LEU A 769 -12.60 -10.63 -3.65
CA LEU A 769 -13.19 -9.90 -2.54
C LEU A 769 -12.61 -10.38 -1.20
N LYS A 770 -12.54 -11.69 -0.97
CA LYS A 770 -11.92 -12.27 0.23
C LYS A 770 -10.46 -11.87 0.39
N VAL A 771 -9.66 -11.94 -0.68
CA VAL A 771 -8.22 -11.60 -0.60
C VAL A 771 -8.02 -10.13 -0.29
N MET A 772 -8.75 -9.22 -0.95
CA MET A 772 -8.68 -7.78 -0.67
C MET A 772 -9.13 -7.46 0.76
N SER A 773 -10.20 -8.12 1.23
CA SER A 773 -10.77 -7.87 2.56
C SER A 773 -9.84 -8.25 3.70
N LYS A 774 -8.90 -9.19 3.50
CA LYS A 774 -7.85 -9.52 4.49
C LYS A 774 -6.99 -8.33 4.88
N MET A 775 -6.76 -7.39 3.96
CA MET A 775 -6.05 -6.13 4.24
C MET A 775 -7.04 -4.98 4.53
N GLY A 776 -8.35 -5.23 4.49
CA GLY A 776 -9.39 -4.22 4.61
C GLY A 776 -9.54 -3.33 3.37
N ILE A 777 -9.12 -3.81 2.20
CA ILE A 777 -9.23 -3.07 0.93
C ILE A 777 -10.60 -3.37 0.30
N SER A 778 -11.32 -2.33 -0.11
CA SER A 778 -12.68 -2.49 -0.62
C SER A 778 -12.79 -2.51 -2.14
N THR A 779 -11.82 -1.95 -2.88
CA THR A 779 -11.94 -1.83 -4.36
C THR A 779 -10.79 -2.48 -5.11
N TYR A 780 -11.12 -3.13 -6.23
CA TYR A 780 -10.14 -3.67 -7.17
C TYR A 780 -9.22 -2.57 -7.74
N GLN A 781 -9.76 -1.37 -7.97
CA GLN A 781 -8.98 -0.23 -8.46
C GLN A 781 -7.81 0.15 -7.54
N SER A 782 -8.05 0.21 -6.23
CA SER A 782 -6.99 0.48 -5.25
C SER A 782 -6.06 -0.72 -5.02
N TYR A 783 -6.54 -1.95 -5.28
CA TYR A 783 -5.72 -3.16 -5.17
C TYR A 783 -4.79 -3.35 -6.37
N CYS A 784 -5.24 -2.94 -7.57
CA CYS A 784 -4.50 -3.06 -8.81
C CYS A 784 -3.20 -2.22 -8.76
N GLY A 785 -2.04 -2.88 -8.90
CA GLY A 785 -0.73 -2.23 -8.79
C GLY A 785 -0.28 -1.91 -7.36
N ALA A 786 -1.05 -2.29 -6.33
CA ALA A 786 -0.69 -2.06 -4.93
C ALA A 786 0.23 -3.13 -4.33
N GLN A 787 0.45 -4.24 -5.04
CA GLN A 787 1.40 -5.32 -4.74
C GLN A 787 1.25 -5.99 -3.35
N ILE A 788 0.05 -6.15 -2.80
CA ILE A 788 -0.25 -6.57 -1.39
C ILE A 788 0.24 -8.01 -1.04
N PHE A 789 1.55 -8.20 -1.11
CA PHE A 789 2.27 -9.45 -1.01
C PHE A 789 3.67 -9.22 -0.45
N ASP A 790 4.18 -10.23 0.24
CA ASP A 790 5.59 -10.39 0.55
C ASP A 790 6.16 -11.55 -0.28
N ALA A 791 7.34 -11.35 -0.85
CA ALA A 791 8.08 -12.41 -1.54
C ALA A 791 8.89 -13.23 -0.54
N VAL A 792 8.80 -14.56 -0.66
CA VAL A 792 9.56 -15.51 0.16
C VAL A 792 10.34 -16.45 -0.75
N GLY A 793 11.66 -16.36 -0.68
CA GLY A 793 12.58 -17.18 -1.47
C GLY A 793 12.94 -16.57 -2.83
N LEU A 794 12.74 -15.26 -3.04
CA LEU A 794 13.17 -14.55 -4.27
C LEU A 794 14.34 -13.60 -3.97
N LYS A 795 15.35 -13.56 -4.84
CA LYS A 795 16.50 -12.65 -4.71
C LYS A 795 16.06 -11.18 -4.78
N ALA A 796 16.72 -10.32 -4.01
CA ALA A 796 16.37 -8.90 -3.94
C ALA A 796 16.59 -8.16 -5.27
N ASP A 797 17.62 -8.52 -6.05
CA ASP A 797 17.89 -7.94 -7.37
C ASP A 797 16.80 -8.27 -8.40
N PHE A 798 16.31 -9.51 -8.40
CA PHE A 798 15.18 -9.95 -9.21
C PHE A 798 13.91 -9.19 -8.85
N VAL A 799 13.60 -9.09 -7.55
CA VAL A 799 12.44 -8.32 -7.06
C VAL A 799 12.57 -6.84 -7.40
N ALA A 800 13.75 -6.24 -7.22
CA ALA A 800 13.98 -4.84 -7.56
C ALA A 800 13.80 -4.54 -9.06
N LYS A 801 14.17 -5.48 -9.94
CA LYS A 801 14.04 -5.31 -11.40
C LYS A 801 12.58 -5.45 -11.87
N TYR A 802 11.90 -6.52 -11.45
CA TYR A 802 10.61 -6.93 -12.02
C TYR A 802 9.39 -6.70 -11.12
N PHE A 803 9.57 -6.57 -9.80
CA PHE A 803 8.50 -6.45 -8.80
C PHE A 803 8.80 -5.32 -7.79
N ALA A 804 9.38 -4.22 -8.30
CA ALA A 804 9.95 -3.13 -7.49
C ALA A 804 8.96 -2.64 -6.43
N GLY A 805 9.40 -2.57 -5.17
CA GLY A 805 8.55 -2.20 -4.02
C GLY A 805 7.96 -3.37 -3.22
N THR A 806 8.17 -4.63 -3.66
CA THR A 806 7.80 -5.83 -2.89
C THR A 806 8.88 -6.17 -1.87
N HIS A 807 8.51 -6.52 -0.63
CA HIS A 807 9.49 -6.95 0.37
C HIS A 807 9.95 -8.39 0.10
N THR A 808 11.26 -8.63 0.22
CA THR A 808 11.83 -9.98 0.29
C THR A 808 12.86 -10.04 1.40
N ARG A 809 12.54 -10.78 2.47
CA ARG A 809 13.43 -10.92 3.66
C ARG A 809 14.27 -12.19 3.61
N ILE A 810 13.77 -13.19 2.90
CA ILE A 810 14.43 -14.48 2.72
C ILE A 810 14.65 -14.59 1.21
N GLU A 811 15.89 -14.38 0.80
CA GLU A 811 16.29 -14.53 -0.59
C GLU A 811 16.42 -16.01 -0.98
N GLY A 812 16.45 -16.28 -2.28
CA GLY A 812 16.52 -17.64 -2.80
C GLY A 812 16.76 -17.65 -4.30
N VAL A 813 15.74 -18.00 -5.07
CA VAL A 813 15.80 -18.13 -6.53
C VAL A 813 15.75 -16.77 -7.23
N GLY A 814 16.36 -16.67 -8.41
CA GLY A 814 16.29 -15.51 -9.29
C GLY A 814 15.74 -15.89 -10.67
N LEU A 815 16.00 -15.03 -11.66
CA LEU A 815 15.49 -15.24 -13.02
C LEU A 815 16.00 -16.55 -13.65
N SER A 816 17.25 -16.93 -13.39
CA SER A 816 17.87 -18.14 -13.92
C SER A 816 17.12 -19.41 -13.54
N GLU A 817 16.80 -19.54 -12.25
CA GLU A 817 16.12 -20.71 -11.70
C GLU A 817 14.66 -20.75 -12.16
N ILE A 818 13.96 -19.59 -12.18
CA ILE A 818 12.59 -19.47 -12.69
C ILE A 818 12.53 -19.85 -14.19
N ALA A 819 13.49 -19.40 -14.98
CA ALA A 819 13.56 -19.71 -16.40
C ALA A 819 13.83 -21.20 -16.65
N GLU A 820 14.67 -21.83 -15.82
CA GLU A 820 14.96 -23.26 -15.85
C GLU A 820 13.72 -24.09 -15.49
N GLU A 821 13.02 -23.75 -14.41
CA GLU A 821 11.77 -24.41 -14.02
C GLU A 821 10.69 -24.31 -15.12
N THR A 822 10.58 -23.14 -15.76
CA THR A 822 9.66 -22.90 -16.87
C THR A 822 10.01 -23.75 -18.09
N THR A 823 11.29 -23.77 -18.47
CA THR A 823 11.79 -24.53 -19.62
C THR A 823 11.64 -26.03 -19.41
N ARG A 824 11.93 -26.53 -18.19
CA ARG A 824 11.78 -27.94 -17.83
C ARG A 824 10.33 -28.40 -17.95
N ARG A 825 9.39 -27.64 -17.38
CA ARG A 825 7.95 -27.96 -17.45
C ARG A 825 7.45 -28.04 -18.89
N HIS A 826 7.91 -27.12 -19.74
CA HIS A 826 7.59 -27.14 -21.16
C HIS A 826 8.18 -28.39 -21.86
N ALA A 827 9.45 -28.72 -21.59
CA ALA A 827 10.09 -29.91 -22.13
C ALA A 827 9.39 -31.21 -21.69
N ASP A 828 8.91 -31.28 -20.44
CA ASP A 828 8.14 -32.43 -19.94
C ASP A 828 6.78 -32.58 -20.65
N ALA A 829 6.11 -31.46 -20.95
CA ALA A 829 4.82 -31.43 -21.63
C ALA A 829 4.88 -31.88 -23.10
N PHE A 830 5.99 -31.58 -23.79
CA PHE A 830 6.18 -31.93 -25.21
C PHE A 830 7.21 -33.05 -25.43
N GLY A 831 7.66 -33.69 -24.34
CA GLY A 831 8.64 -34.78 -24.38
C GLY A 831 7.99 -36.17 -24.47
N ASP A 832 8.84 -37.20 -24.54
CA ASP A 832 8.40 -38.61 -24.68
C ASP A 832 8.14 -39.31 -23.33
N ALA A 833 7.94 -38.56 -22.25
CA ALA A 833 7.73 -39.11 -20.92
C ALA A 833 6.40 -39.91 -20.85
N LEU A 834 6.50 -41.23 -20.67
CA LEU A 834 5.34 -42.15 -20.64
C LEU A 834 4.27 -41.76 -19.62
N VAL A 835 4.67 -41.16 -18.49
CA VAL A 835 3.77 -40.70 -17.43
C VAL A 835 2.85 -39.58 -17.91
N TYR A 836 3.39 -38.65 -18.69
CA TYR A 836 2.69 -37.45 -19.13
C TYR A 836 1.91 -37.66 -20.45
N LYS A 837 2.12 -38.79 -21.13
CA LYS A 837 1.45 -39.10 -22.39
C LYS A 837 -0.09 -39.09 -22.34
N SER A 838 -0.69 -39.41 -21.19
CA SER A 838 -2.16 -39.54 -21.08
C SER A 838 -2.75 -38.96 -19.79
N ALA A 839 -1.96 -38.30 -18.95
CA ALA A 839 -2.41 -37.78 -17.67
C ALA A 839 -1.60 -36.56 -17.23
N LEU A 840 -2.25 -35.66 -16.49
CA LEU A 840 -1.57 -34.60 -15.75
C LEU A 840 -0.77 -35.19 -14.58
N ASP A 841 0.19 -34.42 -14.09
CA ASP A 841 0.87 -34.77 -12.83
C ASP A 841 -0.17 -34.90 -11.70
N VAL A 842 0.11 -35.79 -10.75
CA VAL A 842 -0.81 -36.05 -9.63
C VAL A 842 -0.92 -34.85 -8.70
N GLY A 843 0.05 -33.93 -8.71
CA GLY A 843 0.12 -32.80 -7.78
C GLY A 843 0.71 -33.24 -6.45
N GLY A 844 0.06 -32.87 -5.34
CA GLY A 844 0.50 -33.17 -3.98
C GLY A 844 0.76 -31.92 -3.15
N GLU A 845 0.29 -30.74 -3.55
CA GLU A 845 0.45 -29.51 -2.75
C GLU A 845 -0.56 -29.45 -1.60
N TYR A 846 -1.76 -30.02 -1.81
CA TYR A 846 -2.87 -29.94 -0.84
C TYR A 846 -3.03 -31.21 -0.02
N ALA A 847 -2.58 -32.35 -0.54
CA ALA A 847 -2.64 -33.63 0.15
C ALA A 847 -1.44 -34.51 -0.19
N TYR A 848 -0.91 -35.21 0.81
CA TYR A 848 0.19 -36.14 0.61
C TYR A 848 -0.15 -37.22 -0.44
N ARG A 849 0.69 -37.33 -1.47
CA ARG A 849 0.68 -38.40 -2.48
C ARG A 849 2.06 -39.04 -2.54
N THR A 850 2.12 -40.35 -2.75
CA THR A 850 3.39 -41.09 -2.86
C THR A 850 4.29 -40.60 -4.00
N ARG A 851 3.69 -40.09 -5.08
CA ARG A 851 4.40 -39.47 -6.22
C ARG A 851 4.23 -37.95 -6.23
N GLY A 852 3.79 -37.36 -5.12
CA GLY A 852 3.48 -35.94 -5.03
C GLY A 852 4.62 -35.11 -4.49
N GLU A 853 4.29 -33.88 -4.09
CA GLU A 853 5.18 -33.05 -3.30
C GLU A 853 5.43 -33.67 -1.91
N ASP A 854 6.53 -33.26 -1.31
CA ASP A 854 6.93 -33.68 0.00
C ASP A 854 6.14 -33.02 1.13
N HIS A 855 5.81 -33.80 2.15
CA HIS A 855 5.09 -33.36 3.35
C HIS A 855 5.82 -33.76 4.63
N ALA A 856 5.72 -32.92 5.66
CA ALA A 856 6.22 -33.23 7.01
C ALA A 856 5.41 -34.35 7.67
N TRP A 857 4.09 -34.39 7.46
CA TRP A 857 3.21 -35.43 7.98
C TRP A 857 2.94 -36.49 6.91
N THR A 858 3.54 -37.67 7.09
CA THR A 858 3.33 -38.84 6.24
C THR A 858 2.67 -39.96 7.03
N ALA A 859 2.14 -40.97 6.33
CA ALA A 859 1.57 -42.15 6.99
C ALA A 859 2.59 -42.83 7.94
N GLU A 860 3.86 -42.86 7.55
CA GLU A 860 4.95 -43.42 8.36
C GLU A 860 5.23 -42.57 9.62
N SER A 861 5.37 -41.25 9.47
CA SER A 861 5.70 -40.38 10.61
C SER A 861 4.56 -40.36 11.64
N VAL A 862 3.30 -40.31 11.17
CA VAL A 862 2.11 -40.36 12.03
C VAL A 862 1.98 -41.71 12.73
N SER A 863 2.11 -42.82 11.99
CA SER A 863 2.00 -44.17 12.58
C SER A 863 3.09 -44.42 13.63
N THR A 864 4.33 -44.01 13.35
CA THR A 864 5.46 -44.17 14.28
C THR A 864 5.24 -43.38 15.57
N LEU A 865 4.75 -42.13 15.47
CA LEU A 865 4.41 -41.32 16.64
C LEU A 865 3.28 -41.96 17.46
N GLN A 866 2.20 -42.41 16.81
CA GLN A 866 1.07 -43.04 17.49
C GLN A 866 1.49 -44.30 18.25
N HIS A 867 2.32 -45.16 17.65
CA HIS A 867 2.85 -46.33 18.33
C HIS A 867 3.81 -45.99 19.47
N ALA A 868 4.60 -44.92 19.34
CA ALA A 868 5.48 -44.45 20.41
C ALA A 868 4.69 -44.03 21.65
N VAL A 869 3.65 -43.20 21.48
CA VAL A 869 2.85 -42.70 22.61
C VAL A 869 1.91 -43.77 23.21
N ARG A 870 1.31 -44.63 22.38
CA ARG A 870 0.42 -45.71 22.86
C ARG A 870 1.19 -46.84 23.56
N GLY A 871 2.38 -47.16 23.06
CA GLY A 871 3.25 -48.21 23.62
C GLY A 871 4.25 -47.71 24.67
N ASN A 872 4.26 -46.41 24.99
CA ASN A 872 5.27 -45.76 25.83
C ASN A 872 6.72 -46.12 25.43
N SER A 873 6.99 -46.18 24.11
CA SER A 873 8.26 -46.64 23.55
C SER A 873 9.16 -45.47 23.19
N ARG A 874 10.24 -45.29 23.97
CA ARG A 874 11.25 -44.25 23.73
C ARG A 874 12.01 -44.47 22.41
N GLU A 875 12.30 -45.72 22.07
CA GLU A 875 12.97 -46.07 20.81
C GLU A 875 12.13 -45.66 19.60
N ARG A 876 10.83 -45.96 19.59
CA ARG A 876 9.93 -45.52 18.50
C ARG A 876 9.80 -44.00 18.44
N TYR A 877 9.80 -43.31 19.58
CA TYR A 877 9.85 -41.84 19.58
C TYR A 877 11.15 -41.31 18.98
N GLN A 878 12.29 -41.94 19.26
CA GLN A 878 13.57 -41.58 18.63
C GLN A 878 13.55 -41.83 17.13
N SER A 879 12.93 -42.91 16.64
CA SER A 879 12.72 -43.13 15.21
C SER A 879 11.85 -42.04 14.58
N PHE A 880 10.73 -41.69 15.20
CA PHE A 880 9.88 -40.57 14.75
C PHE A 880 10.66 -39.24 14.71
N ALA A 881 11.38 -38.93 15.80
CA ALA A 881 12.19 -37.72 15.88
C ALA A 881 13.29 -37.71 14.83
N ARG A 882 13.89 -38.87 14.51
CA ARG A 882 14.87 -39.01 13.44
C ARG A 882 14.26 -38.69 12.08
N ILE A 883 13.12 -39.29 11.74
CA ILE A 883 12.37 -39.02 10.49
C ILE A 883 12.10 -37.52 10.31
N LEU A 884 11.76 -36.80 11.40
CA LEU A 884 11.48 -35.36 11.33
C LEU A 884 12.69 -34.42 11.50
N ASN A 885 13.83 -34.90 12.02
CA ASN A 885 15.00 -34.08 12.31
C ASN A 885 16.15 -34.27 11.32
N GLU A 886 16.27 -35.44 10.69
CA GLU A 886 17.22 -35.69 9.60
C GLU A 886 16.70 -35.05 8.29
N GLN A 887 16.36 -33.77 8.35
CA GLN A 887 15.87 -32.93 7.24
C GLN A 887 17.01 -32.39 6.36
N SER A 888 18.26 -32.70 6.65
CA SER A 888 19.42 -32.26 5.85
C SER A 888 19.42 -32.82 4.43
N GLU A 889 18.65 -33.87 4.17
CA GLU A 889 18.43 -34.44 2.83
C GLU A 889 17.04 -34.09 2.24
N ARG A 890 16.14 -33.51 3.05
CA ARG A 890 14.75 -33.19 2.68
C ARG A 890 14.31 -31.89 3.34
N LEU A 891 14.58 -30.77 2.67
CA LEU A 891 14.39 -29.43 3.22
C LEU A 891 12.92 -28.99 3.13
N LEU A 892 12.17 -29.19 4.22
CA LEU A 892 10.76 -28.78 4.28
C LEU A 892 10.55 -27.39 4.88
N THR A 893 11.43 -26.97 5.78
CA THR A 893 11.26 -25.75 6.56
C THR A 893 12.57 -25.00 6.72
N LEU A 894 12.51 -23.69 6.93
CA LEU A 894 13.71 -22.85 7.12
C LEU A 894 14.61 -23.34 8.25
N ARG A 895 14.04 -23.89 9.33
CA ARG A 895 14.83 -24.45 10.45
C ARG A 895 15.77 -25.58 9.99
N GLY A 896 15.44 -26.29 8.92
CA GLY A 896 16.27 -27.35 8.33
C GLY A 896 17.59 -26.84 7.73
N LEU A 897 17.67 -25.55 7.41
CA LEU A 897 18.90 -24.89 6.94
C LEU A 897 19.90 -24.60 8.07
N PHE A 898 19.47 -24.70 9.33
CA PHE A 898 20.31 -24.43 10.48
C PHE A 898 20.81 -25.72 11.12
N ARG A 899 22.09 -25.73 11.48
CA ARG A 899 22.68 -26.76 12.34
C ARG A 899 23.08 -26.15 13.68
N ILE A 900 22.71 -26.83 14.77
CA ILE A 900 23.17 -26.47 16.11
C ILE A 900 24.63 -26.95 16.25
N LYS A 901 25.55 -26.02 16.53
CA LYS A 901 26.94 -26.37 16.80
C LYS A 901 27.05 -27.24 18.05
N SER A 902 27.87 -28.28 17.98
CA SER A 902 28.14 -29.12 19.13
C SER A 902 28.96 -28.35 20.18
N ALA A 903 28.98 -28.86 21.42
CA ALA A 903 29.80 -28.29 22.48
C ALA A 903 31.28 -28.28 22.07
N ASP A 904 31.76 -29.35 21.41
CA ASP A 904 33.16 -29.45 20.95
C ASP A 904 33.47 -28.39 19.87
N GLU A 905 32.56 -28.18 18.91
CA GLU A 905 32.71 -27.15 17.87
C GLU A 905 32.73 -25.73 18.45
N ASP A 906 32.04 -25.53 19.57
CA ASP A 906 32.01 -24.27 20.30
C ASP A 906 33.02 -24.20 21.46
N LYS A 907 33.95 -25.16 21.53
CA LYS A 907 35.01 -25.26 22.56
C LYS A 907 34.49 -25.28 23.99
N ARG A 908 33.29 -25.83 24.20
CA ARG A 908 32.63 -26.05 25.49
C ARG A 908 32.62 -27.54 25.83
N LYS A 909 32.64 -27.87 27.13
CA LYS A 909 32.45 -29.27 27.57
C LYS A 909 30.95 -29.60 27.58
N PRO A 910 30.52 -30.78 27.09
CA PRO A 910 29.17 -31.25 27.27
C PRO A 910 28.80 -31.32 28.77
N VAL A 911 27.57 -30.97 29.08
CA VAL A 911 27.03 -31.01 30.44
C VAL A 911 26.35 -32.36 30.68
N PRO A 912 26.54 -33.02 31.85
CA PRO A 912 25.81 -34.24 32.19
C PRO A 912 24.29 -34.01 32.20
N LEU A 913 23.51 -34.97 31.69
CA LEU A 913 22.04 -34.85 31.61
C LEU A 913 21.38 -34.58 32.97
N ALA A 914 21.98 -35.06 34.07
CA ALA A 914 21.49 -34.81 35.43
C ALA A 914 21.54 -33.33 35.88
N GLN A 915 22.32 -32.49 35.18
CA GLN A 915 22.40 -31.05 35.44
C GLN A 915 21.43 -30.24 34.56
N VAL A 916 20.77 -30.88 33.59
CA VAL A 916 19.75 -30.24 32.74
C VAL A 916 18.45 -30.09 33.53
N GLU A 917 17.70 -29.02 33.25
CA GLU A 917 16.37 -28.79 33.83
C GLU A 917 15.49 -30.06 33.69
N PRO A 918 14.83 -30.53 34.78
CA PRO A 918 13.98 -31.71 34.71
C PRO A 918 12.83 -31.56 33.71
N ALA A 919 12.47 -32.63 33.02
CA ALA A 919 11.38 -32.62 32.04
C ALA A 919 10.04 -32.10 32.63
N LYS A 920 9.74 -32.42 33.89
CA LYS A 920 8.55 -31.94 34.63
C LYS A 920 8.47 -30.41 34.76
N ASP A 921 9.60 -29.72 34.66
CA ASP A 921 9.68 -28.26 34.73
C ASP A 921 9.68 -27.65 33.33
N ILE A 922 10.33 -28.31 32.36
CA ILE A 922 10.28 -27.91 30.94
C ILE A 922 8.86 -27.94 30.38
N VAL A 923 8.08 -29.00 30.64
CA VAL A 923 6.73 -29.18 30.08
C VAL A 923 5.74 -28.08 30.50
N LYS A 924 6.01 -27.36 31.59
CA LYS A 924 5.20 -26.21 32.03
C LYS A 924 5.24 -25.05 31.03
N ARG A 925 6.25 -25.02 30.16
CA ARG A 925 6.39 -24.05 29.07
C ARG A 925 5.53 -24.41 27.86
N PHE A 926 5.06 -25.67 27.75
CA PHE A 926 4.27 -26.12 26.62
C PHE A 926 2.82 -25.66 26.74
N ALA A 927 2.24 -25.31 25.60
CA ALA A 927 0.82 -25.05 25.45
C ALA A 927 0.27 -25.86 24.28
N THR A 928 -0.90 -26.47 24.45
CA THR A 928 -1.64 -26.97 23.28
C THR A 928 -2.22 -25.77 22.54
N GLY A 929 -2.12 -25.75 21.21
CA GLY A 929 -2.67 -24.68 20.38
C GLY A 929 -4.17 -24.46 20.61
N ALA A 930 -4.66 -23.30 20.18
CA ALA A 930 -6.07 -22.92 20.24
C ALA A 930 -6.88 -23.73 19.21
N MET A 931 -7.60 -24.77 19.67
CA MET A 931 -8.48 -25.58 18.82
C MET A 931 -9.90 -25.51 19.40
N SER A 932 -10.84 -24.93 18.65
CA SER A 932 -12.17 -24.61 19.17
C SER A 932 -13.02 -25.85 19.41
N PHE A 933 -13.84 -25.79 20.46
CA PHE A 933 -15.00 -26.68 20.60
C PHE A 933 -15.92 -26.54 19.36
N GLY A 934 -16.16 -27.63 18.66
CA GLY A 934 -16.86 -27.66 17.36
C GLY A 934 -15.97 -27.98 16.17
N SER A 935 -14.70 -27.54 16.18
CA SER A 935 -13.70 -28.01 15.19
C SER A 935 -13.14 -29.38 15.57
N ILE A 936 -13.03 -29.64 16.87
CA ILE A 936 -12.68 -30.94 17.45
C ILE A 936 -13.76 -31.41 18.44
N SER A 937 -13.80 -32.73 18.68
CA SER A 937 -14.79 -33.32 19.59
C SER A 937 -14.57 -32.90 21.04
N ARG A 938 -15.63 -32.99 21.86
CA ARG A 938 -15.57 -32.72 23.31
C ARG A 938 -14.50 -33.58 23.98
N GLU A 939 -14.41 -34.84 23.60
CA GLU A 939 -13.46 -35.81 24.14
C GLU A 939 -12.03 -35.39 23.82
N ALA A 940 -11.74 -35.02 22.57
CA ALA A 940 -10.41 -34.55 22.16
C ALA A 940 -10.03 -33.28 22.92
N HIS A 941 -10.91 -32.28 22.94
CA HIS A 941 -10.69 -31.01 23.63
C HIS A 941 -10.48 -31.20 25.14
N THR A 942 -11.32 -32.02 25.78
CA THR A 942 -11.23 -32.32 27.22
C THR A 942 -9.97 -33.12 27.55
N THR A 943 -9.57 -34.05 26.68
CA THR A 943 -8.34 -34.84 26.84
C THR A 943 -7.11 -33.93 26.85
N LEU A 944 -7.03 -32.96 25.95
CA LEU A 944 -5.93 -31.99 25.92
C LEU A 944 -5.87 -31.15 27.19
N ALA A 945 -7.00 -30.63 27.65
CA ALA A 945 -7.06 -29.85 28.88
C ALA A 945 -6.63 -30.66 30.12
N ILE A 946 -7.15 -31.88 30.27
CA ILE A 946 -6.76 -32.79 31.37
C ILE A 946 -5.26 -33.10 31.29
N ALA A 947 -4.73 -33.39 30.11
CA ALA A 947 -3.32 -33.71 29.93
C ALA A 947 -2.42 -32.53 30.32
N MET A 948 -2.72 -31.33 29.84
CA MET A 948 -1.92 -30.14 30.12
C MET A 948 -2.00 -29.73 31.60
N ASN A 949 -3.18 -29.79 32.21
CA ASN A 949 -3.36 -29.52 33.64
C ASN A 949 -2.58 -30.51 34.51
N ARG A 950 -2.58 -31.81 34.15
CA ARG A 950 -1.82 -32.85 34.88
C ARG A 950 -0.31 -32.62 34.86
N ILE A 951 0.23 -32.09 33.77
CA ILE A 951 1.67 -31.81 33.64
C ILE A 951 2.05 -30.37 34.03
N GLY A 952 1.09 -29.55 34.46
CA GLY A 952 1.30 -28.14 34.78
C GLY A 952 1.60 -27.25 33.58
N GLY A 953 1.29 -27.70 32.37
CA GLY A 953 1.32 -26.89 31.15
C GLY A 953 0.00 -26.13 30.95
N LYS A 954 -0.22 -25.59 29.74
CA LYS A 954 -1.42 -24.81 29.42
C LYS A 954 -2.19 -25.43 28.26
N SER A 955 -3.51 -25.40 28.32
CA SER A 955 -4.38 -25.61 27.15
C SER A 955 -5.09 -24.32 26.77
N ASN A 956 -5.61 -24.23 25.55
CA ASN A 956 -6.33 -23.07 25.05
C ASN A 956 -7.70 -23.51 24.52
N THR A 957 -8.76 -22.80 24.91
CA THR A 957 -10.16 -23.10 24.58
C THR A 957 -10.49 -22.91 23.10
N GLY A 958 -9.65 -22.15 22.38
CA GLY A 958 -9.98 -21.66 21.05
C GLY A 958 -11.17 -20.72 21.06
N GLU A 959 -11.76 -20.54 19.87
CA GLU A 959 -12.80 -19.54 19.61
C GLU A 959 -14.23 -20.01 19.96
N GLY A 960 -14.40 -21.30 20.31
CA GLY A 960 -15.71 -21.93 20.51
C GLY A 960 -16.31 -21.78 21.93
N GLY A 961 -15.61 -21.08 22.83
CA GLY A 961 -15.96 -21.02 24.24
C GLY A 961 -15.64 -22.31 25.01
N GLU A 962 -16.06 -22.39 26.27
CA GLU A 962 -15.87 -23.56 27.14
C GLU A 962 -17.11 -23.80 28.01
N GLU A 963 -17.49 -25.07 28.19
CA GLU A 963 -18.64 -25.46 29.00
C GLU A 963 -18.35 -25.22 30.50
N SER A 964 -19.34 -24.67 31.22
CA SER A 964 -19.15 -24.23 32.61
C SER A 964 -19.01 -25.37 33.63
N ASP A 965 -19.41 -26.59 33.27
CA ASP A 965 -19.19 -27.79 34.09
C ASP A 965 -17.70 -28.11 34.25
N ARG A 966 -16.87 -27.72 33.28
CA ARG A 966 -15.41 -27.90 33.28
C ARG A 966 -14.65 -26.89 34.14
N PHE A 967 -15.32 -25.88 34.68
CA PHE A 967 -14.70 -24.92 35.61
C PHE A 967 -14.46 -25.54 36.99
N LYS A 968 -15.08 -26.70 37.26
CA LYS A 968 -14.85 -27.48 38.46
C LYS A 968 -13.88 -28.61 38.16
N PRO A 969 -12.93 -28.91 39.08
CA PRO A 969 -12.11 -30.10 38.96
C PRO A 969 -13.00 -31.35 38.85
N LEU A 970 -12.62 -32.26 37.94
CA LEU A 970 -13.23 -33.58 37.88
C LEU A 970 -12.95 -34.33 39.19
N PRO A 971 -13.91 -35.13 39.68
CA PRO A 971 -13.81 -35.84 40.96
C PRO A 971 -12.62 -36.79 41.05
#